data_AF-A0A8J1Z0X5-F1
#
_entry.id   AF-A0A8J1Z0X5-F1
#
_cell.length_a   1.000
_cell.length_b   1.000
_cell.length_c   1.000
_cell.angle_alpha   90.00
_cell.angle_beta   90.00
_cell.angle_gamma   90.00
#
_symmetry.space_group_name_H-M   'P 1'
#
loop_
_entity.id
_entity.type
_entity.pdbx_description
1 polymer ?
#
loop_
_entity_poly.entity_id
_entity_poly.type
_entity_poly.pdbx_seq_one_letter_code
_entity_poly.pdbx_strand_id
1 'polypeptide(L)'
;MEIRIAPSVELSSVLVALETLGLGATVRREDPAGGDAGQKSELLIDSADTPQTLRFVDVILRKLGESVPDSDLYADLSVSDKAQVDSWLAWCTNELGGEACTSDGVASAIRQLQGHLTSRQCMVGSKATLADIHTICELVTAVVNANEQKVEEMPLKAEWVLGQWISRVKSSVPALDVALNSYLDTLRNRVTELKKAKQPFQTDLLRMQKMKAIVGADAAPAASTSSKKQSVSAPSGHGLPPVEEQPAEEAKEVDEEKEARKAAKKAAKEAEKAAKAARKAAEEERKKGKRGEPVPEYRLSPDFETAAGPYGNIFIQSDCRTGRSWRQLGNLSSEVGKDVWIRCRVHSSRIQGKRAFVILRQGLHLMQAMVDPETIDAAFPGADNGKKVVAFAKDVTNESVVDICAEVTVPPAPIQSELLTVKEHELLVKRVYAISRAKAELPFTLADASKKLEKNGAGGVHLETRLNCRVLDLRTRANQAIFRIQSGVCRFFRDFLLNESFTEIHTPKILAGGSEGGAEVFRLDYFPKYNIPNAYLAQSPQLYKQMALMSDHRGVFEIGPVFRSEDSFTHRHMTEFVGLDMEMHFVEDYHEVLDVLDRCFRYIFNNLNEKCAEEIESVREQFPFANMLYNKDSPCKIFTFKEAIDLLRAEGPAIATEQINAAERDAKEALERGDEEMHARHWDKAEKAMEHRAGIPEHPYLDDISTKDEKILGEVIKRKYGTEFYIIDKFPAVVRPFYTMPDPVNPDWSNSYDIFMRGEEIMSGAQRIHDPELLVDLARQKDMVPDEYYTESFSMGAFPHAGGGVGLERVVMLFLGLDNIRRTSMFPRDPKRVAP
;
A
#
# COMPACT_ATOMS: atom_id res chain seq x y z
N MET A 1 -1.69 -9.98 -56.86
CA MET A 1 -2.96 -9.47 -56.27
C MET A 1 -3.74 -8.82 -57.40
N GLU A 2 -5.04 -9.13 -57.55
CA GLU A 2 -5.91 -8.50 -58.56
C GLU A 2 -6.63 -7.30 -57.97
N ILE A 3 -6.53 -6.15 -58.63
CA ILE A 3 -7.19 -4.91 -58.21
C ILE A 3 -8.05 -4.39 -59.37
N ARG A 4 -9.33 -4.14 -59.08
CA ARG A 4 -10.28 -3.57 -60.04
C ARG A 4 -10.35 -2.06 -59.85
N ILE A 5 -10.02 -1.33 -60.91
CA ILE A 5 -9.96 0.13 -60.89
C ILE A 5 -11.19 0.68 -61.63
N ALA A 6 -11.82 1.70 -61.04
CA ALA A 6 -12.97 2.37 -61.63
C ALA A 6 -12.57 3.16 -62.89
N PRO A 7 -13.48 3.37 -63.86
CA PRO A 7 -13.13 3.97 -65.16
C PRO A 7 -12.75 5.44 -65.07
N SER A 8 -13.07 6.10 -63.96
CA SER A 8 -12.73 7.50 -63.68
C SER A 8 -11.28 7.70 -63.24
N VAL A 9 -10.51 6.63 -63.03
CA VAL A 9 -9.14 6.69 -62.50
C VAL A 9 -8.15 6.49 -63.64
N GLU A 10 -7.25 7.45 -63.86
CA GLU A 10 -6.20 7.35 -64.86
C GLU A 10 -5.17 6.28 -64.47
N LEU A 11 -5.05 5.24 -65.30
CA LEU A 11 -4.20 4.07 -65.05
C LEU A 11 -2.71 4.42 -64.94
N SER A 12 -2.26 5.43 -65.68
CA SER A 12 -0.88 5.94 -65.69
C SER A 12 -0.43 6.40 -64.30
N SER A 13 -1.28 7.11 -63.56
CA SER A 13 -0.99 7.62 -62.22
C SER A 13 -0.83 6.49 -61.19
N VAL A 14 -1.62 5.42 -61.34
CA VAL A 14 -1.54 4.24 -60.48
C VAL A 14 -0.25 3.45 -60.73
N LEU A 15 0.16 3.31 -61.99
CA LEU A 15 1.40 2.62 -62.35
C LEU A 15 2.65 3.36 -61.85
N VAL A 16 2.68 4.69 -61.95
CA VAL A 16 3.80 5.51 -61.42
C VAL A 16 3.92 5.38 -59.90
N ALA A 17 2.79 5.36 -59.18
CA ALA A 17 2.79 5.16 -57.73
C ALA A 17 3.32 3.78 -57.33
N LEU A 18 2.94 2.73 -58.06
CA LEU A 18 3.43 1.37 -57.82
C LEU A 18 4.92 1.23 -58.14
N GLU A 19 5.40 1.88 -59.21
CA GLU A 19 6.82 1.89 -59.58
C GLU A 19 7.70 2.64 -58.56
N THR A 20 7.20 3.75 -58.00
CA THR A 20 7.86 4.50 -56.92
C THR A 20 8.03 3.64 -55.65
N LEU A 21 7.14 2.67 -55.45
CA LEU A 21 7.17 1.71 -54.35
C LEU A 21 7.96 0.44 -54.68
N GLY A 22 8.57 0.35 -55.87
CA GLY A 22 9.37 -0.79 -56.31
C GLY A 22 8.55 -2.04 -56.68
N LEU A 23 7.25 -1.89 -56.95
CA LEU A 23 6.33 -2.98 -57.28
C LEU A 23 6.04 -3.00 -58.79
N GLY A 24 6.34 -4.12 -59.46
CA GLY A 24 5.99 -4.32 -60.87
C GLY A 24 4.51 -4.65 -61.04
N ALA A 25 3.88 -4.16 -62.10
CA ALA A 25 2.50 -4.49 -62.41
C ALA A 25 2.27 -4.66 -63.92
N THR A 26 1.43 -5.62 -64.29
CA THR A 26 0.98 -5.85 -65.66
C THR A 26 -0.52 -5.57 -65.80
N VAL A 27 -0.88 -4.84 -66.84
CA VAL A 27 -2.28 -4.48 -67.16
C VAL A 27 -2.83 -5.48 -68.16
N ARG A 28 -3.99 -6.07 -67.91
CA ARG A 28 -4.60 -7.05 -68.84
C ARG A 28 -5.89 -6.54 -69.49
N ARG A 29 -5.75 -6.17 -70.79
CA ARG A 29 -6.74 -5.88 -71.86
C ARG A 29 -7.85 -4.83 -71.61
N GLU A 30 -7.96 -3.92 -72.58
CA GLU A 30 -9.13 -3.06 -72.87
C GLU A 30 -9.97 -3.65 -74.05
N ASP A 31 -11.30 -3.50 -73.93
CA ASP A 31 -12.31 -3.25 -75.00
C ASP A 31 -12.96 -4.40 -75.85
N PRO A 32 -14.11 -4.17 -76.55
CA PRO A 32 -15.46 -3.82 -76.02
C PRO A 32 -16.61 -4.65 -76.69
N ALA A 33 -17.74 -4.90 -76.01
CA ALA A 33 -19.05 -5.11 -76.67
C ALA A 33 -20.23 -5.19 -75.67
N GLY A 34 -21.09 -4.18 -75.68
CA GLY A 34 -22.42 -4.19 -75.05
C GLY A 34 -22.52 -3.25 -73.86
N GLY A 35 -22.91 -2.00 -74.12
CA GLY A 35 -22.96 -0.93 -73.13
C GLY A 35 -24.03 -1.12 -72.05
N ASP A 36 -23.64 -0.95 -70.79
CA ASP A 36 -24.11 0.14 -69.92
C ASP A 36 -23.16 0.24 -68.69
N ALA A 37 -23.08 1.43 -68.11
CA ALA A 37 -22.30 1.88 -66.94
C ALA A 37 -21.34 0.88 -66.22
N GLY A 38 -20.03 1.07 -66.44
CA GLY A 38 -18.97 0.62 -65.52
C GLY A 38 -17.80 -0.14 -66.16
N GLN A 39 -16.97 0.52 -66.96
CA GLN A 39 -15.68 -0.05 -67.39
C GLN A 39 -14.75 -0.22 -66.17
N LYS A 40 -14.24 -1.41 -65.90
CA LYS A 40 -13.25 -1.63 -64.84
C LYS A 40 -11.98 -2.19 -65.45
N SER A 41 -10.86 -1.55 -65.18
CA SER A 41 -9.54 -2.04 -65.59
C SER A 41 -8.99 -2.95 -64.49
N GLU A 42 -8.55 -4.16 -64.85
CA GLU A 42 -7.92 -5.09 -63.91
C GLU A 42 -6.40 -4.96 -64.00
N LEU A 43 -5.80 -4.66 -62.84
CA LEU A 43 -4.37 -4.50 -62.66
C LEU A 43 -3.83 -5.69 -61.87
N LEU A 44 -2.88 -6.42 -62.44
CA LEU A 44 -2.19 -7.53 -61.81
C LEU A 44 -0.85 -7.03 -61.29
N ILE A 45 -0.70 -6.98 -59.96
CA ILE A 45 0.58 -6.64 -59.35
C ILE A 45 1.44 -7.90 -59.29
N ASP A 46 2.53 -7.88 -60.05
CA ASP A 46 3.52 -8.94 -60.15
C ASP A 46 4.57 -8.74 -59.05
N SER A 47 4.34 -9.34 -57.89
CA SER A 47 5.33 -9.43 -56.82
C SER A 47 5.47 -10.90 -56.42
N ALA A 48 6.69 -11.42 -56.55
CA ALA A 48 7.04 -12.81 -56.23
C ALA A 48 7.19 -13.06 -54.71
N ASP A 49 7.03 -12.06 -53.84
CA ASP A 49 7.16 -12.20 -52.39
C ASP A 49 5.95 -11.62 -51.64
N THR A 50 5.11 -12.53 -51.16
CA THR A 50 3.78 -12.28 -50.56
C THR A 50 3.76 -11.56 -49.20
N PRO A 51 4.81 -11.51 -48.34
CA PRO A 51 4.72 -10.86 -47.03
C PRO A 51 4.83 -9.33 -47.05
N GLN A 52 5.59 -8.74 -47.98
CA GLN A 52 5.79 -7.28 -48.04
C GLN A 52 4.58 -6.57 -48.65
N THR A 53 3.95 -7.16 -49.66
CA THR A 53 2.75 -6.61 -50.30
C THR A 53 1.61 -6.47 -49.29
N LEU A 54 1.42 -7.45 -48.39
CA LEU A 54 0.42 -7.40 -47.30
C LEU A 54 0.74 -6.35 -46.22
N ARG A 55 2.03 -6.05 -45.96
CA ARG A 55 2.47 -5.05 -44.96
C ARG A 55 2.10 -3.62 -45.34
N PHE A 56 1.89 -3.34 -46.63
CA PHE A 56 1.63 -1.98 -47.11
C PHE A 56 0.26 -1.81 -47.77
N VAL A 57 -0.60 -2.84 -47.79
CA VAL A 57 -1.95 -2.74 -48.39
C VAL A 57 -2.71 -1.52 -47.86
N ASP A 58 -2.72 -1.29 -46.54
CA ASP A 58 -3.44 -0.16 -45.96
C ASP A 58 -2.83 1.20 -46.29
N VAL A 59 -1.51 1.29 -46.46
CA VAL A 59 -0.80 2.51 -46.86
C VAL A 59 -1.03 2.80 -48.35
N ILE A 60 -1.05 1.76 -49.18
CA ILE A 60 -1.32 1.82 -50.63
C ILE A 60 -2.78 2.22 -50.87
N LEU A 61 -3.74 1.63 -50.15
CA LEU A 61 -5.16 1.96 -50.22
C LEU A 61 -5.43 3.41 -49.77
N ARG A 62 -4.70 3.92 -48.77
CA ARG A 62 -4.83 5.30 -48.28
C ARG A 62 -4.18 6.32 -49.22
N LYS A 63 -3.02 6.02 -49.84
CA LYS A 63 -2.44 6.87 -50.90
C LYS A 63 -3.36 6.97 -52.13
N LEU A 64 -4.01 5.85 -52.49
CA LEU A 64 -5.05 5.81 -53.53
C LEU A 64 -6.28 6.64 -53.15
N GLY A 65 -6.70 6.59 -51.88
CA GLY A 65 -7.82 7.38 -51.36
C GLY A 65 -7.53 8.89 -51.23
N GLU A 66 -6.29 9.27 -50.87
CA GLU A 66 -5.86 10.67 -50.79
C GLU A 66 -5.69 11.32 -52.17
N SER A 67 -5.36 10.52 -53.20
CA SER A 67 -5.19 11.01 -54.57
C SER A 67 -6.49 11.12 -55.35
N VAL A 68 -7.62 10.63 -54.80
CA VAL A 68 -8.94 10.59 -55.44
C VAL A 68 -10.01 11.07 -54.46
N PRO A 69 -10.40 12.36 -54.50
CA PRO A 69 -11.49 12.88 -53.68
C PRO A 69 -12.79 12.14 -54.03
N ASP A 70 -13.58 11.79 -53.02
CA ASP A 70 -14.85 11.06 -53.08
C ASP A 70 -14.78 9.52 -53.24
N SER A 71 -13.62 8.89 -53.03
CA SER A 71 -13.55 7.44 -52.89
C SER A 71 -14.00 7.00 -51.48
N ASP A 72 -15.20 6.43 -51.37
CA ASP A 72 -15.76 5.94 -50.09
C ASP A 72 -15.17 4.57 -49.70
N LEU A 73 -13.85 4.52 -49.52
CA LEU A 73 -13.12 3.30 -49.13
C LEU A 73 -13.19 2.99 -47.62
N TYR A 74 -13.79 3.87 -46.80
CA TYR A 74 -13.76 3.80 -45.33
C TYR A 74 -15.15 3.87 -44.64
N ALA A 75 -16.23 3.58 -45.38
CA ALA A 75 -17.60 3.66 -44.88
C ALA A 75 -17.84 2.81 -43.61
N ASP A 76 -17.19 1.64 -43.48
CA ASP A 76 -17.59 0.61 -42.52
C ASP A 76 -16.84 0.59 -41.17
N LEU A 77 -15.91 1.53 -40.93
CA LEU A 77 -15.19 1.60 -39.64
C LEU A 77 -15.96 2.43 -38.58
N SER A 78 -15.98 1.92 -37.33
CA SER A 78 -16.64 2.59 -36.20
C SER A 78 -15.91 3.89 -35.80
N VAL A 79 -16.65 4.82 -35.19
CA VAL A 79 -16.09 6.12 -34.74
C VAL A 79 -14.94 5.93 -33.74
N SER A 80 -14.98 4.88 -32.93
CA SER A 80 -13.91 4.54 -31.98
C SER A 80 -12.63 4.09 -32.67
N ASP A 81 -12.74 3.36 -33.77
CA ASP A 81 -11.59 2.83 -34.50
C ASP A 81 -10.94 3.93 -35.35
N LYS A 82 -11.74 4.83 -35.91
CA LYS A 82 -11.27 6.06 -36.55
C LYS A 82 -10.50 6.93 -35.55
N ALA A 83 -11.05 7.15 -34.36
CA ALA A 83 -10.42 7.95 -33.31
C ALA A 83 -9.12 7.34 -32.75
N GLN A 84 -9.00 6.02 -32.64
CA GLN A 84 -7.75 5.37 -32.20
C GLN A 84 -6.62 5.54 -33.22
N VAL A 85 -6.95 5.44 -34.50
CA VAL A 85 -5.99 5.63 -35.59
C VAL A 85 -5.54 7.10 -35.67
N ASP A 86 -6.47 8.05 -35.52
CA ASP A 86 -6.17 9.48 -35.51
C ASP A 86 -5.33 9.87 -34.28
N SER A 87 -5.60 9.26 -33.12
CA SER A 87 -4.84 9.49 -31.90
C SER A 87 -3.41 8.93 -31.99
N TRP A 88 -3.21 7.83 -32.72
CA TRP A 88 -1.88 7.27 -32.98
C TRP A 88 -1.07 8.13 -33.96
N LEU A 89 -1.72 8.64 -35.01
CA LEU A 89 -1.10 9.58 -35.96
C LEU A 89 -0.74 10.90 -35.29
N ALA A 90 -1.62 11.45 -34.45
CA ALA A 90 -1.36 12.67 -33.69
C ALA A 90 -0.17 12.51 -32.72
N TRP A 91 -0.03 11.33 -32.10
CA TRP A 91 1.14 11.01 -31.28
C TRP A 91 2.42 10.96 -32.12
N CYS A 92 2.40 10.27 -33.27
CA CYS A 92 3.55 10.20 -34.18
C CYS A 92 3.95 11.58 -34.71
N THR A 93 3.00 12.45 -35.07
CA THR A 93 3.28 13.79 -35.57
C THR A 93 3.85 14.71 -34.49
N ASN A 94 3.36 14.60 -33.25
CA ASN A 94 3.84 15.42 -32.13
C ASN A 94 5.22 15.00 -31.62
N GLU A 95 5.49 13.69 -31.53
CA GLU A 95 6.76 13.19 -30.99
C GLU A 95 7.89 13.16 -32.03
N LEU A 96 7.57 13.00 -33.32
CA LEU A 96 8.57 12.85 -34.37
C LEU A 96 8.79 14.11 -35.22
N GLY A 97 8.08 15.21 -34.92
CA GLY A 97 8.29 16.53 -35.50
C GLY A 97 8.48 16.55 -37.02
N GLY A 98 7.38 16.46 -37.79
CA GLY A 98 7.37 16.72 -39.25
C GLY A 98 8.19 15.80 -40.17
N GLU A 99 9.16 15.04 -39.66
CA GLU A 99 10.10 14.22 -40.45
C GLU A 99 9.75 12.71 -40.45
N ALA A 100 8.51 12.35 -40.10
CA ALA A 100 8.06 10.97 -40.00
C ALA A 100 8.01 10.18 -41.34
N CYS A 101 8.43 10.79 -42.46
CA CYS A 101 8.31 10.20 -43.80
C CYS A 101 9.65 9.92 -44.50
N THR A 102 10.75 9.80 -43.75
CA THR A 102 12.04 9.32 -44.29
C THR A 102 12.49 8.02 -43.61
N SER A 103 13.24 7.17 -44.32
CA SER A 103 13.79 5.91 -43.78
C SER A 103 14.66 6.13 -42.54
N ASP A 104 15.33 7.29 -42.46
CA ASP A 104 16.18 7.67 -41.33
C ASP A 104 15.37 8.11 -40.10
N GLY A 105 14.22 8.77 -40.33
CA GLY A 105 13.26 9.11 -39.27
C GLY A 105 12.68 7.87 -38.57
N VAL A 106 12.36 6.82 -39.35
CA VAL A 106 11.87 5.54 -38.82
C VAL A 106 12.96 4.82 -38.01
N ALA A 107 14.21 4.81 -38.49
CA ALA A 107 15.33 4.22 -37.75
C ALA A 107 15.65 4.98 -36.45
N SER A 108 15.49 6.31 -36.44
CA SER A 108 15.61 7.14 -35.25
C SER A 108 14.52 6.83 -34.22
N ALA A 109 13.27 6.68 -34.67
CA ALA A 109 12.13 6.32 -33.82
C ALA A 109 12.31 4.94 -33.16
N ILE A 110 12.80 3.95 -33.91
CA ILE A 110 13.10 2.61 -33.37
C ILE A 110 14.20 2.67 -32.29
N ARG A 111 15.24 3.51 -32.47
CA ARG A 111 16.29 3.69 -31.47
C ARG A 111 15.79 4.37 -30.20
N GLN A 112 14.93 5.37 -30.31
CA GLN A 112 14.33 6.02 -29.14
C GLN A 112 13.40 5.06 -28.38
N LEU A 113 12.59 4.27 -29.09
CA LEU A 113 11.77 3.20 -28.50
C LEU A 113 12.63 2.14 -27.80
N GLN A 114 13.73 1.70 -28.41
CA GLN A 114 14.71 0.81 -27.76
C GLN A 114 15.33 1.46 -26.52
N GLY A 115 15.63 2.76 -26.54
CA GLY A 115 16.13 3.51 -25.38
C GLY A 115 15.15 3.55 -24.22
N HIS A 116 13.87 3.82 -24.49
CA HIS A 116 12.80 3.81 -23.48
C HIS A 116 12.52 2.42 -22.89
N LEU A 117 12.62 1.38 -23.72
CA LEU A 117 12.46 -0.01 -23.29
C LEU A 117 13.66 -0.50 -22.45
N THR A 118 14.89 -0.08 -22.80
CA THR A 118 16.11 -0.44 -22.08
C THR A 118 16.23 0.29 -20.74
N SER A 119 15.74 1.54 -20.67
CA SER A 119 15.72 2.36 -19.46
C SER A 119 14.53 2.07 -18.51
N ARG A 120 13.63 1.13 -18.87
CA ARG A 120 12.41 0.79 -18.10
C ARG A 120 11.47 1.98 -17.83
N GLN A 121 11.49 3.02 -18.66
CA GLN A 121 10.63 4.20 -18.46
C GLN A 121 9.17 3.99 -18.90
N CYS A 122 8.87 2.97 -19.68
CA CYS A 122 7.49 2.62 -20.01
C CYS A 122 6.89 1.72 -18.94
N MET A 123 6.42 2.27 -17.82
CA MET A 123 5.25 1.77 -17.10
C MET A 123 4.72 2.83 -16.11
N VAL A 124 3.96 3.80 -16.62
CA VAL A 124 2.91 4.46 -15.83
C VAL A 124 1.68 4.68 -16.71
N GLY A 125 0.57 4.03 -16.35
CA GLY A 125 -0.78 4.44 -16.75
C GLY A 125 -1.34 3.87 -18.06
N SER A 126 -2.27 2.92 -17.91
CA SER A 126 -3.35 2.55 -18.87
C SER A 126 -3.01 1.70 -20.11
N LYS A 127 -3.51 0.45 -20.08
CA LYS A 127 -3.89 -0.47 -21.18
C LYS A 127 -2.90 -0.62 -22.36
N ALA A 128 -2.24 -1.77 -22.44
CA ALA A 128 -1.54 -2.22 -23.64
C ALA A 128 -2.50 -2.27 -24.84
N THR A 129 -2.14 -1.59 -25.92
CA THR A 129 -2.86 -1.58 -27.20
C THR A 129 -2.52 -2.83 -28.02
N LEU A 130 -3.31 -3.14 -29.06
CA LEU A 130 -3.02 -4.23 -30.00
C LEU A 130 -1.65 -4.05 -30.70
N ALA A 131 -1.22 -2.80 -30.90
CA ALA A 131 0.09 -2.47 -31.44
C ALA A 131 1.21 -2.85 -30.46
N ASP A 132 1.07 -2.52 -29.17
CA ASP A 132 2.03 -2.91 -28.12
C ASP A 132 2.18 -4.44 -28.05
N ILE A 133 1.05 -5.16 -28.17
CA ILE A 133 1.02 -6.63 -28.13
C ILE A 133 1.69 -7.22 -29.38
N HIS A 134 1.46 -6.64 -30.56
CA HIS A 134 2.11 -7.10 -31.80
C HIS A 134 3.62 -6.85 -31.78
N THR A 135 4.06 -5.69 -31.29
CA THR A 135 5.48 -5.35 -31.12
C THR A 135 6.17 -6.26 -30.11
N ILE A 136 5.50 -6.63 -29.01
CA ILE A 136 6.01 -7.61 -28.05
C ILE A 136 6.15 -9.00 -28.70
N CYS A 137 5.17 -9.44 -29.50
CA CYS A 137 5.22 -10.72 -30.21
C CYS A 137 6.34 -10.77 -31.27
N GLU A 138 6.55 -9.68 -32.01
CA GLU A 138 7.65 -9.54 -32.97
C GLU A 138 9.02 -9.51 -32.27
N LEU A 139 9.13 -8.83 -31.12
CA LEU A 139 10.36 -8.83 -30.30
C LEU A 139 10.67 -10.22 -29.73
N VAL A 140 9.67 -10.95 -29.24
CA VAL A 140 9.85 -12.32 -28.77
C VAL A 140 10.29 -13.23 -29.92
N THR A 141 9.69 -13.07 -31.11
CA THR A 141 10.05 -13.84 -32.31
C THR A 141 11.46 -13.49 -32.80
N ALA A 142 11.83 -12.21 -32.80
CA ALA A 142 13.15 -11.73 -33.18
C ALA A 142 14.23 -12.17 -32.18
N VAL A 143 13.95 -12.18 -30.88
CA VAL A 143 14.87 -12.67 -29.83
C VAL A 143 15.04 -14.19 -29.92
N VAL A 144 13.98 -14.93 -30.21
CA VAL A 144 14.02 -16.39 -30.46
C VAL A 144 14.83 -16.71 -31.72
N ASN A 145 14.72 -15.89 -32.76
CA ASN A 145 15.46 -16.07 -34.02
C ASN A 145 16.91 -15.55 -33.96
N ALA A 146 17.22 -14.56 -33.12
CA ALA A 146 18.55 -13.94 -33.04
C ALA A 146 19.50 -14.59 -32.03
N ASN A 147 19.02 -15.46 -31.14
CA ASN A 147 19.84 -16.07 -30.09
C ASN A 147 19.54 -17.57 -29.91
N GLU A 148 20.11 -18.42 -30.76
CA GLU A 148 20.04 -19.89 -30.61
C GLU A 148 20.66 -20.44 -29.30
N GLN A 149 21.36 -19.59 -28.53
CA GLN A 149 22.16 -19.98 -27.36
C GLN A 149 21.62 -19.55 -25.98
N LYS A 150 20.52 -18.77 -25.87
CA LYS A 150 20.01 -18.29 -24.55
C LYS A 150 18.52 -18.57 -24.32
N VAL A 151 18.06 -19.76 -24.69
CA VAL A 151 16.64 -20.18 -24.54
C VAL A 151 16.34 -20.79 -23.15
N GLU A 152 17.32 -21.09 -22.32
CA GLU A 152 17.11 -21.83 -21.06
C GLU A 152 16.35 -21.06 -19.96
N GLU A 153 16.33 -19.72 -19.98
CA GLU A 153 15.70 -18.92 -18.90
C GLU A 153 14.28 -18.38 -19.22
N MET A 154 13.81 -18.50 -20.47
CA MET A 154 12.51 -17.94 -20.91
C MET A 154 11.24 -18.81 -20.79
N PRO A 155 11.23 -20.15 -20.60
CA PRO A 155 9.99 -20.92 -20.76
C PRO A 155 8.90 -20.59 -19.71
N LEU A 156 9.27 -20.40 -18.44
CA LEU A 156 8.30 -20.31 -17.33
C LEU A 156 7.63 -18.94 -17.22
N LYS A 157 8.31 -17.86 -17.60
CA LYS A 157 7.75 -16.49 -17.52
C LYS A 157 6.89 -16.14 -18.73
N ALA A 158 7.24 -16.62 -19.92
CA ALA A 158 6.43 -16.41 -21.11
C ALA A 158 5.09 -17.16 -21.02
N GLU A 159 5.08 -18.42 -20.55
CA GLU A 159 3.84 -19.17 -20.28
C GLU A 159 2.97 -18.50 -19.22
N TRP A 160 3.58 -17.93 -18.18
CA TRP A 160 2.84 -17.24 -17.13
C TRP A 160 2.19 -15.95 -17.63
N VAL A 161 2.92 -15.13 -18.39
CA VAL A 161 2.40 -13.87 -18.97
C VAL A 161 1.34 -14.17 -20.04
N LEU A 162 1.55 -15.15 -20.93
CA LEU A 162 0.53 -15.59 -21.89
C LEU A 162 -0.69 -16.19 -21.17
N GLY A 163 -0.50 -16.97 -20.11
CA GLY A 163 -1.59 -17.56 -19.33
C GLY A 163 -2.47 -16.51 -18.64
N GLN A 164 -1.85 -15.46 -18.07
CA GLN A 164 -2.57 -14.33 -17.49
C GLN A 164 -3.32 -13.50 -18.54
N TRP A 165 -2.76 -13.38 -19.75
CA TRP A 165 -3.40 -12.69 -20.87
C TRP A 165 -4.56 -13.49 -21.49
N ILE A 166 -4.39 -14.79 -21.74
CA ILE A 166 -5.44 -15.70 -22.25
C ILE A 166 -6.65 -15.71 -21.31
N SER A 167 -6.43 -15.70 -19.99
CA SER A 167 -7.51 -15.62 -19.00
C SER A 167 -8.29 -14.31 -19.06
N ARG A 168 -7.68 -13.20 -19.52
CA ARG A 168 -8.29 -11.86 -19.59
C ARG A 168 -8.92 -11.56 -20.95
N VAL A 169 -8.44 -12.18 -22.03
CA VAL A 169 -9.01 -12.04 -23.38
C VAL A 169 -10.20 -12.98 -23.59
N LYS A 170 -10.15 -14.21 -23.05
CA LYS A 170 -11.29 -15.16 -23.10
C LYS A 170 -12.56 -14.63 -22.43
N SER A 171 -12.44 -13.72 -21.47
CA SER A 171 -13.59 -13.08 -20.83
C SER A 171 -14.21 -11.93 -21.65
N SER A 172 -13.53 -11.47 -22.71
CA SER A 172 -13.82 -10.18 -23.34
C SER A 172 -14.30 -10.29 -24.80
N VAL A 173 -13.86 -11.31 -25.57
CA VAL A 173 -14.29 -11.49 -26.98
C VAL A 173 -14.33 -12.99 -27.38
N PRO A 174 -15.49 -13.67 -27.36
CA PRO A 174 -15.60 -15.10 -27.70
C PRO A 174 -15.30 -15.43 -29.18
N ALA A 175 -15.39 -14.46 -30.09
CA ALA A 175 -15.27 -14.69 -31.53
C ALA A 175 -13.84 -14.95 -32.05
N LEU A 176 -12.80 -14.70 -31.23
CA LEU A 176 -11.40 -14.91 -31.63
C LEU A 176 -10.86 -16.33 -31.36
N ASP A 177 -11.69 -17.24 -30.85
CA ASP A 177 -11.24 -18.54 -30.30
C ASP A 177 -10.62 -19.46 -31.37
N VAL A 178 -11.07 -19.41 -32.62
CA VAL A 178 -10.59 -20.37 -33.66
C VAL A 178 -9.23 -19.97 -34.25
N ALA A 179 -9.02 -18.69 -34.55
CA ALA A 179 -7.77 -18.21 -35.15
C ALA A 179 -6.61 -18.21 -34.13
N LEU A 180 -6.89 -17.83 -32.87
CA LEU A 180 -5.89 -17.79 -31.82
C LEU A 180 -5.44 -19.19 -31.40
N ASN A 181 -6.36 -20.16 -31.31
CA ASN A 181 -6.01 -21.55 -31.02
C ASN A 181 -5.18 -22.18 -32.15
N SER A 182 -5.49 -21.89 -33.42
CA SER A 182 -4.69 -22.34 -34.58
C SER A 182 -3.26 -21.79 -34.57
N TYR A 183 -3.10 -20.50 -34.22
CA TYR A 183 -1.78 -19.88 -34.09
C TYR A 183 -0.97 -20.43 -32.90
N LEU A 184 -1.63 -20.70 -31.76
CA LEU A 184 -1.00 -21.31 -30.59
C LEU A 184 -0.59 -22.77 -30.84
N ASP A 185 -1.38 -23.53 -31.59
CA ASP A 185 -1.01 -24.90 -31.95
C ASP A 185 0.15 -24.93 -32.95
N THR A 186 0.22 -23.94 -33.85
CA THR A 186 1.38 -23.76 -34.74
C THR A 186 2.66 -23.46 -33.94
N LEU A 187 2.58 -22.58 -32.92
CA LEU A 187 3.69 -22.29 -32.02
C LEU A 187 4.11 -23.50 -31.16
N ARG A 188 3.15 -24.24 -30.61
CA ARG A 188 3.42 -25.48 -29.85
C ARG A 188 4.10 -26.55 -30.71
N ASN A 189 3.63 -26.72 -31.94
CA ASN A 189 4.22 -27.66 -32.89
C ASN A 189 5.65 -27.24 -33.25
N ARG A 190 5.90 -25.95 -33.49
CA ARG A 190 7.24 -25.42 -33.78
C ARG A 190 8.21 -25.60 -32.62
N VAL A 191 7.77 -25.35 -31.39
CA VAL A 191 8.56 -25.60 -30.16
C VAL A 191 8.86 -27.09 -29.99
N THR A 192 7.91 -27.96 -30.34
CA THR A 192 8.08 -29.42 -30.25
C THR A 192 9.04 -29.95 -31.31
N GLU A 193 9.01 -29.41 -32.54
CA GLU A 193 9.98 -29.73 -33.60
C GLU A 193 11.38 -29.26 -33.25
N LEU A 194 11.53 -28.05 -32.69
CA LEU A 194 12.82 -27.53 -32.21
C LEU A 194 13.39 -28.36 -31.05
N LYS A 195 12.53 -28.92 -30.19
CA LYS A 195 12.93 -29.88 -29.14
C LYS A 195 13.38 -31.23 -29.72
N LYS A 196 12.72 -31.73 -30.77
CA LYS A 196 13.09 -32.98 -31.46
C LYS A 196 14.39 -32.84 -32.26
N ALA A 197 14.65 -31.68 -32.88
CA ALA A 197 15.85 -31.42 -33.68
C ALA A 197 17.16 -31.33 -32.86
N LYS A 198 17.09 -31.15 -31.53
CA LYS A 198 18.26 -31.10 -30.62
C LYS A 198 18.58 -32.40 -29.86
N GLN A 199 17.96 -33.53 -30.22
CA GLN A 199 18.17 -34.82 -29.53
C GLN A 199 19.58 -35.47 -29.60
N PRO A 200 20.56 -35.06 -30.43
CA PRO A 200 21.90 -35.63 -30.31
C PRO A 200 22.78 -35.00 -29.22
N PHE A 201 22.46 -33.83 -28.67
CA PHE A 201 23.43 -33.03 -27.90
C PHE A 201 23.28 -33.05 -26.37
N GLN A 202 22.15 -33.52 -25.82
CA GLN A 202 21.95 -33.62 -24.36
C GLN A 202 22.45 -34.94 -23.75
N THR A 203 22.59 -36.00 -24.56
CA THR A 203 23.11 -37.30 -24.11
C THR A 203 24.63 -37.30 -23.93
N ASP A 204 25.35 -36.46 -24.67
CA ASP A 204 26.82 -36.32 -24.58
C ASP A 204 27.27 -35.33 -23.50
N LEU A 205 26.45 -34.31 -23.18
CA LEU A 205 26.72 -33.38 -22.08
C LEU A 205 26.61 -34.08 -20.70
N LEU A 206 25.66 -35.01 -20.55
CA LEU A 206 25.50 -35.83 -19.34
C LEU A 206 26.62 -36.88 -19.19
N ARG A 207 27.24 -37.32 -20.31
CA ARG A 207 28.45 -38.16 -20.32
C ARG A 207 29.71 -37.36 -19.97
N MET A 208 29.84 -36.12 -20.48
CA MET A 208 30.96 -35.23 -20.16
C MET A 208 30.93 -34.70 -18.71
N GLN A 209 29.75 -34.44 -18.15
CA GLN A 209 29.60 -33.98 -16.76
C GLN A 209 29.87 -35.10 -15.74
N LYS A 210 29.61 -36.36 -16.08
CA LYS A 210 30.03 -37.52 -15.26
C LYS A 210 31.54 -37.77 -15.31
N MET A 211 32.23 -37.39 -16.39
CA MET A 211 33.70 -37.47 -16.49
C MET A 211 34.43 -36.32 -15.75
N LYS A 212 33.80 -35.15 -15.59
CA LYS A 212 34.38 -34.00 -14.89
C LYS A 212 34.30 -34.06 -13.36
N ALA A 213 33.52 -34.99 -12.80
CA ALA A 213 33.46 -35.25 -11.36
C ALA A 213 34.56 -36.23 -10.86
N ILE A 214 35.37 -36.78 -11.77
CA ILE A 214 36.40 -37.80 -11.44
C ILE A 214 37.81 -37.17 -11.34
N VAL A 215 38.02 -35.93 -11.78
CA VAL A 215 39.30 -35.20 -11.74
C VAL A 215 38.96 -33.71 -11.68
N GLY A 216 39.30 -32.85 -10.71
CA GLY A 216 40.26 -32.84 -9.63
C GLY A 216 40.24 -31.41 -9.03
N ALA A 217 40.82 -31.27 -7.84
CA ALA A 217 40.81 -30.08 -6.99
C ALA A 217 41.70 -28.91 -7.48
N ASP A 218 41.45 -27.76 -6.83
CA ASP A 218 42.33 -26.63 -6.51
C ASP A 218 42.86 -25.64 -7.58
N ALA A 219 42.34 -24.42 -7.40
CA ALA A 219 43.04 -23.16 -7.11
C ALA A 219 43.99 -22.48 -8.12
N ALA A 220 43.49 -21.30 -8.55
CA ALA A 220 44.16 -20.00 -8.73
C ALA A 220 45.16 -19.78 -9.89
N PRO A 221 45.24 -18.55 -10.43
CA PRO A 221 45.82 -18.28 -11.74
C PRO A 221 47.27 -17.80 -11.67
N ALA A 222 48.09 -18.21 -12.64
CA ALA A 222 49.28 -17.48 -13.04
C ALA A 222 49.57 -17.70 -14.52
N ALA A 223 50.05 -16.64 -15.15
CA ALA A 223 50.16 -16.45 -16.58
C ALA A 223 51.30 -17.22 -17.25
N SER A 224 51.18 -17.28 -18.58
CA SER A 224 52.24 -17.27 -19.59
C SER A 224 52.80 -18.60 -20.15
N THR A 225 52.58 -18.70 -21.46
CA THR A 225 53.51 -19.13 -22.52
C THR A 225 53.97 -20.60 -22.67
N SER A 226 53.50 -21.14 -23.80
CA SER A 226 54.26 -21.87 -24.84
C SER A 226 54.82 -23.28 -24.58
N SER A 227 54.15 -24.20 -25.26
CA SER A 227 54.70 -25.09 -26.30
C SER A 227 55.33 -26.45 -25.92
N LYS A 228 54.69 -27.47 -26.55
CA LYS A 228 55.23 -28.62 -27.28
C LYS A 228 55.62 -29.91 -26.52
N LYS A 229 54.74 -30.89 -26.77
CA LYS A 229 54.98 -32.21 -27.41
C LYS A 229 55.74 -33.28 -26.62
N GLN A 230 54.98 -34.36 -26.36
CA GLN A 230 55.19 -35.74 -26.86
C GLN A 230 56.20 -36.56 -26.03
N SER A 231 56.02 -37.85 -25.72
CA SER A 231 54.93 -38.79 -25.93
C SER A 231 55.35 -40.17 -25.38
N VAL A 232 54.34 -40.97 -24.97
CA VAL A 232 54.25 -42.46 -25.09
C VAL A 232 54.78 -43.40 -23.97
N SER A 233 53.79 -44.14 -23.43
CA SER A 233 53.66 -45.56 -23.00
C SER A 233 54.45 -46.18 -21.83
N ALA A 234 53.73 -46.46 -20.72
CA ALA A 234 53.22 -47.77 -20.25
C ALA A 234 54.15 -49.01 -20.19
N PRO A 235 53.80 -50.09 -19.42
CA PRO A 235 53.18 -50.17 -18.07
C PRO A 235 53.76 -51.35 -17.19
N SER A 236 53.02 -51.71 -16.13
CA SER A 236 53.10 -52.89 -15.20
C SER A 236 53.99 -52.73 -13.97
N GLY A 237 53.69 -53.21 -12.75
CA GLY A 237 52.56 -53.93 -12.15
C GLY A 237 52.90 -54.33 -10.70
N HIS A 238 51.89 -54.41 -9.83
CA HIS A 238 51.77 -55.11 -8.51
C HIS A 238 52.77 -54.94 -7.34
N GLY A 239 52.23 -54.78 -6.12
CA GLY A 239 52.88 -55.16 -4.85
C GLY A 239 52.39 -54.43 -3.58
N LEU A 240 51.67 -55.14 -2.69
CA LEU A 240 51.35 -54.86 -1.27
C LEU A 240 52.61 -54.88 -0.35
N PRO A 241 52.56 -54.74 1.01
CA PRO A 241 51.85 -53.87 1.99
C PRO A 241 52.88 -53.29 3.05
N PRO A 242 52.62 -53.15 4.38
CA PRO A 242 51.69 -52.32 5.20
C PRO A 242 52.43 -51.39 6.22
N VAL A 243 51.72 -50.69 7.14
CA VAL A 243 51.91 -50.67 8.63
C VAL A 243 50.94 -49.65 9.31
N GLU A 244 50.54 -50.01 10.54
CA GLU A 244 49.48 -49.54 11.46
C GLU A 244 49.67 -48.17 12.14
N GLU A 245 48.56 -47.54 12.60
CA GLU A 245 48.27 -47.21 14.02
C GLU A 245 46.85 -46.57 14.19
N GLN A 246 46.15 -46.86 15.29
CA GLN A 246 44.79 -46.44 15.71
C GLN A 246 44.85 -45.58 17.00
N PRO A 247 43.75 -45.03 17.59
CA PRO A 247 42.51 -44.42 17.05
C PRO A 247 42.07 -43.11 17.80
N ALA A 248 41.00 -42.45 17.34
CA ALA A 248 40.10 -41.63 18.17
C ALA A 248 38.71 -41.46 17.48
N GLU A 249 37.74 -42.28 17.86
CA GLU A 249 36.31 -42.15 17.55
C GLU A 249 35.60 -41.62 18.81
N GLU A 250 35.00 -40.42 18.73
CA GLU A 250 33.89 -39.99 19.62
C GLU A 250 33.28 -38.63 19.22
N ALA A 251 33.84 -37.90 18.23
CA ALA A 251 33.34 -36.58 17.83
C ALA A 251 32.44 -36.55 16.57
N LYS A 252 32.08 -37.71 15.98
CA LYS A 252 31.31 -37.76 14.71
C LYS A 252 29.81 -38.12 14.85
N GLU A 253 29.36 -38.66 15.98
CA GLU A 253 27.94 -39.06 16.12
C GLU A 253 26.99 -37.90 16.49
N VAL A 254 27.49 -36.82 17.11
CA VAL A 254 26.61 -35.74 17.62
C VAL A 254 26.14 -34.75 16.53
N ASP A 255 26.87 -34.62 15.42
CA ASP A 255 26.50 -33.71 14.33
C ASP A 255 25.51 -34.34 13.33
N GLU A 256 25.58 -35.66 13.11
CA GLU A 256 24.61 -36.38 12.25
C GLU A 256 23.21 -36.43 12.89
N GLU A 257 23.12 -36.54 14.22
CA GLU A 257 21.84 -36.58 14.93
C GLU A 257 21.10 -35.22 14.90
N LYS A 258 21.86 -34.10 14.93
CA LYS A 258 21.31 -32.74 14.84
C LYS A 258 20.78 -32.41 13.45
N GLU A 259 21.52 -32.79 12.40
CA GLU A 259 21.10 -32.68 11.00
C GLU A 259 19.85 -33.53 10.73
N ALA A 260 19.83 -34.79 11.21
CA ALA A 260 18.69 -35.69 11.07
C ALA A 260 17.42 -35.14 11.76
N ARG A 261 17.55 -34.55 12.95
CA ARG A 261 16.42 -33.96 13.69
C ARG A 261 15.87 -32.70 13.00
N LYS A 262 16.72 -31.93 12.32
CA LYS A 262 16.33 -30.74 11.54
C LYS A 262 15.62 -31.13 10.24
N ALA A 263 16.11 -32.17 9.56
CA ALA A 263 15.46 -32.76 8.40
C ALA A 263 14.10 -33.37 8.76
N ALA A 264 14.00 -34.09 9.89
CA ALA A 264 12.75 -34.65 10.38
C ALA A 264 11.71 -33.58 10.73
N LYS A 265 12.11 -32.47 11.36
CA LYS A 265 11.21 -31.32 11.62
C LYS A 265 10.71 -30.67 10.33
N LYS A 266 11.55 -30.54 9.31
CA LYS A 266 11.17 -30.00 7.99
C LYS A 266 10.18 -30.93 7.28
N ALA A 267 10.47 -32.23 7.27
CA ALA A 267 9.61 -33.25 6.69
C ALA A 267 8.25 -33.34 7.41
N ALA A 268 8.22 -33.25 8.74
CA ALA A 268 6.98 -33.22 9.52
C ALA A 268 6.12 -31.98 9.19
N LYS A 269 6.75 -30.81 9.01
CA LYS A 269 6.05 -29.56 8.65
C LYS A 269 5.52 -29.59 7.21
N GLU A 270 6.26 -30.21 6.29
CA GLU A 270 5.81 -30.43 4.91
C GLU A 270 4.68 -31.47 4.84
N ALA A 271 4.76 -32.54 5.63
CA ALA A 271 3.72 -33.55 5.75
C ALA A 271 2.43 -32.99 6.38
N GLU A 272 2.53 -32.14 7.42
CA GLU A 272 1.37 -31.46 8.01
C GLU A 272 0.73 -30.50 7.00
N LYS A 273 1.53 -29.77 6.22
CA LYS A 273 1.05 -28.88 5.16
C LYS A 273 0.36 -29.67 4.04
N ALA A 274 0.92 -30.81 3.65
CA ALA A 274 0.33 -31.71 2.65
C ALA A 274 -0.96 -32.38 3.17
N ALA A 275 -1.00 -32.82 4.43
CA ALA A 275 -2.19 -33.38 5.05
C ALA A 275 -3.30 -32.33 5.18
N LYS A 276 -2.97 -31.09 5.52
CA LYS A 276 -3.92 -29.97 5.58
C LYS A 276 -4.45 -29.62 4.18
N ALA A 277 -3.60 -29.64 3.16
CA ALA A 277 -4.00 -29.46 1.76
C ALA A 277 -4.91 -30.59 1.26
N ALA A 278 -4.59 -31.85 1.58
CA ALA A 278 -5.40 -33.01 1.23
C ALA A 278 -6.76 -33.01 1.94
N ARG A 279 -6.81 -32.60 3.22
CA ARG A 279 -8.07 -32.45 3.98
C ARG A 279 -8.94 -31.35 3.39
N LYS A 280 -8.31 -30.25 2.94
CA LYS A 280 -8.99 -29.12 2.27
C LYS A 280 -9.52 -29.51 0.90
N ALA A 281 -8.74 -30.24 0.11
CA ALA A 281 -9.16 -30.79 -1.18
C ALA A 281 -10.30 -31.81 -1.04
N ALA A 282 -10.23 -32.68 -0.03
CA ALA A 282 -11.30 -33.64 0.28
C ALA A 282 -12.57 -32.93 0.78
N GLU A 283 -12.46 -31.82 1.51
CA GLU A 283 -13.59 -31.00 1.93
C GLU A 283 -14.20 -30.20 0.76
N GLU A 284 -13.39 -29.71 -0.18
CA GLU A 284 -13.84 -29.09 -1.42
C GLU A 284 -14.54 -30.08 -2.36
N GLU A 285 -14.02 -31.29 -2.52
CA GLU A 285 -14.68 -32.41 -3.21
C GLU A 285 -16.02 -32.76 -2.54
N ARG A 286 -16.06 -32.83 -1.20
CA ARG A 286 -17.29 -33.08 -0.44
C ARG A 286 -18.33 -31.95 -0.57
N LYS A 287 -17.89 -30.71 -0.80
CA LYS A 287 -18.75 -29.54 -1.08
C LYS A 287 -19.25 -29.51 -2.53
N LYS A 288 -18.47 -30.00 -3.51
CA LYS A 288 -18.88 -30.13 -4.92
C LYS A 288 -20.01 -31.17 -5.12
N GLY A 289 -20.12 -32.16 -4.23
CA GLY A 289 -21.16 -33.21 -4.28
C GLY A 289 -22.57 -32.80 -3.81
N LYS A 290 -22.80 -31.55 -3.37
CA LYS A 290 -24.14 -31.04 -2.99
C LYS A 290 -24.43 -29.73 -3.72
N ARG A 291 -24.64 -29.79 -5.04
CA ARG A 291 -25.16 -28.64 -5.79
C ARG A 291 -26.63 -28.42 -5.39
N GLY A 292 -26.87 -27.46 -4.49
CA GLY A 292 -28.21 -26.91 -4.27
C GLY A 292 -28.73 -26.20 -5.51
N GLU A 293 -30.01 -25.81 -5.51
CA GLU A 293 -30.59 -24.98 -6.57
C GLU A 293 -29.73 -23.71 -6.79
N PRO A 294 -29.57 -23.24 -8.04
CA PRO A 294 -28.82 -22.03 -8.33
C PRO A 294 -29.46 -20.81 -7.68
N VAL A 295 -28.64 -19.99 -7.03
CA VAL A 295 -29.06 -18.72 -6.42
C VAL A 295 -29.54 -17.76 -7.52
N PRO A 296 -30.71 -17.11 -7.39
CA PRO A 296 -31.16 -16.11 -8.36
C PRO A 296 -30.19 -14.93 -8.49
N GLU A 297 -30.00 -14.44 -9.71
CA GLU A 297 -29.20 -13.24 -9.99
C GLU A 297 -30.08 -12.15 -10.59
N TYR A 298 -29.87 -10.91 -10.14
CA TYR A 298 -30.66 -9.76 -10.55
C TYR A 298 -29.77 -8.58 -10.97
N ARG A 299 -30.35 -7.71 -11.80
CA ARG A 299 -29.89 -6.34 -12.03
C ARG A 299 -30.95 -5.38 -11.50
N LEU A 300 -30.52 -4.17 -11.15
CA LEU A 300 -31.46 -3.13 -10.74
C LEU A 300 -32.22 -2.60 -11.97
N SER A 301 -33.53 -2.49 -11.85
CA SER A 301 -34.45 -1.94 -12.84
C SER A 301 -35.55 -1.11 -12.14
N PRO A 302 -36.30 -0.25 -12.85
CA PRO A 302 -37.40 0.50 -12.23
C PRO A 302 -38.48 -0.38 -11.59
N ASP A 303 -38.69 -1.58 -12.12
CA ASP A 303 -39.65 -2.60 -11.65
C ASP A 303 -39.02 -3.64 -10.72
N PHE A 304 -37.78 -3.42 -10.25
CA PHE A 304 -37.04 -4.39 -9.42
C PHE A 304 -37.85 -4.88 -8.22
N GLU A 305 -38.61 -3.98 -7.58
CA GLU A 305 -39.38 -4.35 -6.38
C GLU A 305 -40.52 -5.33 -6.65
N THR A 306 -41.06 -5.34 -7.87
CA THR A 306 -42.11 -6.25 -8.32
C THR A 306 -41.56 -7.48 -9.06
N ALA A 307 -40.42 -7.34 -9.73
CA ALA A 307 -39.83 -8.40 -10.57
C ALA A 307 -38.88 -9.33 -9.80
N ALA A 308 -38.18 -8.83 -8.78
CA ALA A 308 -37.24 -9.63 -8.01
C ALA A 308 -37.94 -10.45 -6.91
N GLY A 309 -37.51 -11.71 -6.76
CA GLY A 309 -37.90 -12.55 -5.64
C GLY A 309 -37.28 -12.06 -4.31
N PRO A 310 -37.61 -12.69 -3.17
CA PRO A 310 -37.21 -12.18 -1.85
C PRO A 310 -35.73 -12.39 -1.51
N TYR A 311 -34.97 -13.09 -2.35
CA TYR A 311 -33.54 -13.30 -2.15
C TYR A 311 -32.78 -13.48 -3.46
N GLY A 312 -31.48 -13.20 -3.44
CA GLY A 312 -30.58 -13.47 -4.57
C GLY A 312 -29.31 -12.62 -4.54
N ASN A 313 -28.53 -12.67 -5.60
CA ASN A 313 -27.41 -11.77 -5.81
C ASN A 313 -27.86 -10.57 -6.66
N ILE A 314 -27.36 -9.37 -6.37
CA ILE A 314 -27.56 -8.18 -7.21
C ILE A 314 -26.21 -7.70 -7.71
N PHE A 315 -26.10 -7.49 -9.02
CA PHE A 315 -24.97 -6.77 -9.61
C PHE A 315 -25.32 -5.28 -9.78
N ILE A 316 -24.45 -4.38 -9.32
CA ILE A 316 -24.67 -2.94 -9.36
C ILE A 316 -23.58 -2.30 -10.23
N GLN A 317 -24.00 -1.73 -11.35
CA GLN A 317 -23.14 -0.98 -12.28
C GLN A 317 -23.82 0.34 -12.71
N SER A 318 -24.61 0.91 -11.80
CA SER A 318 -25.40 2.14 -12.01
C SER A 318 -26.48 2.01 -13.10
N ASP A 319 -27.06 0.82 -13.27
CA ASP A 319 -28.11 0.55 -14.27
C ASP A 319 -29.37 1.39 -14.05
N CYS A 320 -29.78 1.61 -12.80
CA CYS A 320 -30.97 2.38 -12.47
C CYS A 320 -30.91 3.04 -11.09
N ARG A 321 -31.74 4.07 -10.90
CA ARG A 321 -32.02 4.69 -9.59
C ARG A 321 -33.41 4.26 -9.13
N THR A 322 -33.47 3.27 -8.24
CA THR A 322 -34.73 2.65 -7.77
C THR A 322 -35.63 3.56 -6.92
N GLY A 323 -35.15 4.72 -6.44
CA GLY A 323 -35.91 5.57 -5.51
C GLY A 323 -36.10 5.03 -4.09
N ARG A 324 -35.59 3.82 -3.79
CA ARG A 324 -35.62 3.19 -2.46
C ARG A 324 -35.14 4.13 -1.35
N SER A 325 -35.89 4.17 -0.26
CA SER A 325 -35.53 4.97 0.92
C SER A 325 -34.56 4.17 1.80
N TRP A 326 -33.28 4.58 1.78
CA TRP A 326 -32.23 3.93 2.55
C TRP A 326 -32.13 4.51 3.96
N ARG A 327 -31.85 3.65 4.94
CA ARG A 327 -31.60 4.03 6.34
C ARG A 327 -30.25 3.51 6.84
N GLN A 328 -29.74 4.21 7.85
CA GLN A 328 -28.53 3.83 8.56
C GLN A 328 -28.90 3.01 9.78
N LEU A 329 -28.14 1.95 10.06
CA LEU A 329 -28.40 0.99 11.12
C LEU A 329 -28.44 1.63 12.51
N GLY A 330 -27.64 2.68 12.74
CA GLY A 330 -27.58 3.41 14.01
C GLY A 330 -28.74 4.39 14.24
N ASN A 331 -29.62 4.63 13.26
CA ASN A 331 -30.68 5.63 13.35
C ASN A 331 -32.01 5.06 12.85
N LEU A 332 -32.66 4.25 13.70
CA LEU A 332 -33.91 3.54 13.38
C LEU A 332 -35.06 3.81 14.35
N SER A 333 -34.84 4.60 15.41
CA SER A 333 -35.87 4.83 16.45
C SER A 333 -37.15 5.45 15.91
N SER A 334 -37.08 6.32 14.89
CA SER A 334 -38.25 6.90 14.22
C SER A 334 -38.90 6.00 13.16
N GLU A 335 -38.37 4.80 12.94
CA GLU A 335 -38.77 3.88 11.88
C GLU A 335 -39.45 2.60 12.40
N VAL A 336 -39.69 2.49 13.71
CA VAL A 336 -40.41 1.36 14.31
C VAL A 336 -41.77 1.15 13.64
N GLY A 337 -42.06 -0.11 13.27
CA GLY A 337 -43.25 -0.54 12.55
C GLY A 337 -43.24 -0.29 11.04
N LYS A 338 -42.14 0.23 10.47
CA LYS A 338 -42.02 0.52 9.03
C LYS A 338 -41.02 -0.41 8.36
N ASP A 339 -41.23 -0.61 7.06
CA ASP A 339 -40.28 -1.27 6.18
C ASP A 339 -39.19 -0.29 5.74
N VAL A 340 -37.94 -0.69 5.95
CA VAL A 340 -36.76 0.11 5.61
C VAL A 340 -35.78 -0.70 4.78
N TRP A 341 -35.07 -0.01 3.89
CA TRP A 341 -33.94 -0.57 3.17
C TRP A 341 -32.63 -0.20 3.86
N ILE A 342 -31.80 -1.21 4.14
CA ILE A 342 -30.50 -1.05 4.80
C ILE A 342 -29.44 -1.78 3.99
N ARG A 343 -28.32 -1.09 3.72
CA ARG A 343 -27.11 -1.71 3.16
C ARG A 343 -26.07 -1.85 4.24
N CYS A 344 -25.66 -3.09 4.51
CA CYS A 344 -24.78 -3.40 5.63
C CYS A 344 -23.89 -4.61 5.33
N ARG A 345 -22.95 -4.91 6.22
CA ARG A 345 -22.17 -6.15 6.18
C ARG A 345 -22.80 -7.20 7.07
N VAL A 346 -22.75 -8.45 6.63
CA VAL A 346 -23.02 -9.61 7.51
C VAL A 346 -21.81 -9.80 8.43
N HIS A 347 -21.97 -9.57 9.73
CA HIS A 347 -20.91 -9.80 10.70
C HIS A 347 -20.81 -11.29 11.06
N SER A 348 -21.95 -11.91 11.35
CA SER A 348 -22.10 -13.34 11.57
C SER A 348 -23.55 -13.77 11.32
N SER A 349 -23.76 -15.05 11.05
CA SER A 349 -25.09 -15.63 10.94
C SER A 349 -25.15 -16.99 11.64
N ARG A 350 -26.31 -17.32 12.19
CA ARG A 350 -26.58 -18.64 12.79
C ARG A 350 -28.01 -19.09 12.50
N ILE A 351 -28.21 -20.39 12.41
CA ILE A 351 -29.55 -20.98 12.33
C ILE A 351 -29.94 -21.49 13.71
N GLN A 352 -31.17 -21.19 14.13
CA GLN A 352 -31.77 -21.74 15.33
C GLN A 352 -33.20 -22.18 15.01
N GLY A 353 -33.45 -23.49 15.06
CA GLY A 353 -34.71 -24.07 14.59
C GLY A 353 -34.91 -23.85 13.08
N LYS A 354 -36.04 -23.24 12.70
CA LYS A 354 -36.36 -22.90 11.30
C LYS A 354 -35.98 -21.47 10.91
N ARG A 355 -35.43 -20.68 11.84
CA ARG A 355 -35.11 -19.27 11.64
C ARG A 355 -33.61 -19.07 11.49
N ALA A 356 -33.21 -18.01 10.81
CA ALA A 356 -31.83 -17.51 10.84
C ALA A 356 -31.76 -16.19 11.62
N PHE A 357 -30.71 -16.07 12.43
CA PHE A 357 -30.35 -14.83 13.10
C PHE A 357 -29.05 -14.33 12.50
N VAL A 358 -29.08 -13.13 11.94
CA VAL A 358 -27.97 -12.48 11.27
C VAL A 358 -27.58 -11.24 12.05
N ILE A 359 -26.32 -11.12 12.41
CA ILE A 359 -25.77 -9.89 12.97
C ILE A 359 -25.31 -9.03 11.81
N LEU A 360 -25.94 -7.87 11.67
CA LEU A 360 -25.62 -6.88 10.66
C LEU A 360 -24.72 -5.81 11.26
N ARG A 361 -23.80 -5.29 10.44
CA ARG A 361 -22.85 -4.26 10.85
C ARG A 361 -22.76 -3.13 9.84
N GLN A 362 -22.78 -1.90 10.33
CA GLN A 362 -22.54 -0.71 9.55
C GLN A 362 -21.74 0.30 10.39
N GLY A 363 -20.46 0.48 10.07
CA GLY A 363 -19.56 1.33 10.85
C GLY A 363 -19.39 0.82 12.29
N LEU A 364 -19.73 1.67 13.26
CA LEU A 364 -19.70 1.36 14.69
C LEU A 364 -20.90 0.52 15.15
N HIS A 365 -21.97 0.46 14.34
CA HIS A 365 -23.24 -0.12 14.77
C HIS A 365 -23.35 -1.60 14.40
N LEU A 366 -23.76 -2.42 15.37
CA LEU A 366 -24.14 -3.82 15.19
C LEU A 366 -25.55 -4.07 15.72
N MET A 367 -26.34 -4.78 14.93
CA MET A 367 -27.76 -5.03 15.20
C MET A 367 -28.13 -6.45 14.78
N GLN A 368 -29.10 -7.05 15.47
CA GLN A 368 -29.67 -8.34 15.08
C GLN A 368 -30.75 -8.16 14.02
N ALA A 369 -30.75 -9.07 13.04
CA ALA A 369 -31.82 -9.27 12.09
C ALA A 369 -32.30 -10.73 12.15
N MET A 370 -33.60 -10.92 12.23
CA MET A 370 -34.25 -12.23 12.23
C MET A 370 -34.86 -12.50 10.85
N VAL A 371 -34.56 -13.67 10.30
CA VAL A 371 -35.16 -14.22 9.09
C VAL A 371 -36.13 -15.32 9.53
N ASP A 372 -37.42 -14.99 9.55
CA ASP A 372 -38.50 -15.92 9.85
C ASP A 372 -39.15 -16.41 8.53
N PRO A 373 -39.14 -17.72 8.24
CA PRO A 373 -39.74 -18.23 7.02
C PRO A 373 -41.25 -17.90 6.91
N GLU A 374 -41.98 -17.86 8.02
CA GLU A 374 -43.43 -17.63 8.01
C GLU A 374 -43.77 -16.20 7.58
N THR A 375 -43.03 -15.20 8.09
CA THR A 375 -43.20 -13.80 7.71
C THR A 375 -42.87 -13.57 6.23
N ILE A 376 -41.87 -14.28 5.70
CA ILE A 376 -41.44 -14.14 4.31
C ILE A 376 -42.46 -14.75 3.34
N ASP A 377 -42.95 -15.95 3.62
CA ASP A 377 -43.97 -16.59 2.77
C ASP A 377 -45.28 -15.79 2.75
N ALA A 378 -45.63 -15.14 3.87
CA ALA A 378 -46.78 -14.23 3.94
C ALA A 378 -46.61 -12.98 3.07
N ALA A 379 -45.39 -12.42 3.00
CA ALA A 379 -45.08 -11.25 2.18
C ALA A 379 -44.84 -11.59 0.69
N PHE A 380 -44.39 -12.82 0.39
CA PHE A 380 -44.07 -13.31 -0.95
C PHE A 380 -44.65 -14.71 -1.18
N PRO A 381 -45.94 -14.82 -1.55
CA PRO A 381 -46.58 -16.11 -1.76
C PRO A 381 -45.87 -16.95 -2.84
N GLY A 382 -45.44 -18.15 -2.48
CA GLY A 382 -44.75 -19.09 -3.37
C GLY A 382 -44.31 -20.33 -2.60
N ALA A 383 -44.12 -21.47 -3.28
CA ALA A 383 -43.71 -22.70 -2.61
C ALA A 383 -42.30 -22.56 -2.01
N ASP A 384 -42.23 -22.58 -0.67
CA ASP A 384 -41.01 -22.60 0.15
C ASP A 384 -40.09 -21.35 0.07
N ASN A 385 -40.62 -20.16 -0.24
CA ASN A 385 -39.81 -18.93 -0.30
C ASN A 385 -39.09 -18.67 1.04
N GLY A 386 -39.79 -18.77 2.17
CA GLY A 386 -39.23 -18.56 3.51
C GLY A 386 -38.06 -19.48 3.81
N LYS A 387 -38.18 -20.78 3.51
CA LYS A 387 -37.08 -21.74 3.69
C LYS A 387 -35.88 -21.40 2.80
N LYS A 388 -36.12 -20.97 1.56
CA LYS A 388 -35.06 -20.57 0.61
C LYS A 388 -34.33 -19.30 1.09
N VAL A 389 -35.04 -18.30 1.61
CA VAL A 389 -34.40 -17.09 2.18
C VAL A 389 -33.58 -17.44 3.42
N VAL A 390 -34.07 -18.29 4.33
CA VAL A 390 -33.30 -18.76 5.50
C VAL A 390 -32.02 -19.49 5.07
N ALA A 391 -32.12 -20.38 4.08
CA ALA A 391 -30.97 -21.08 3.52
C ALA A 391 -29.98 -20.11 2.85
N PHE A 392 -30.46 -19.14 2.09
CA PHE A 392 -29.63 -18.13 1.46
C PHE A 392 -28.94 -17.22 2.48
N ALA A 393 -29.65 -16.74 3.51
CA ALA A 393 -29.07 -15.91 4.58
C ALA A 393 -27.95 -16.63 5.34
N LYS A 394 -28.01 -17.97 5.45
CA LYS A 394 -26.94 -18.81 5.99
C LYS A 394 -25.75 -18.95 5.02
N ASP A 395 -26.03 -19.02 3.72
CA ASP A 395 -25.04 -19.17 2.66
C ASP A 395 -24.25 -17.86 2.40
N VAL A 396 -24.83 -16.70 2.70
CA VAL A 396 -24.10 -15.42 2.65
C VAL A 396 -22.96 -15.45 3.68
N THR A 397 -21.73 -15.41 3.17
CA THR A 397 -20.50 -15.45 3.97
C THR A 397 -20.32 -14.18 4.79
N ASN A 398 -19.68 -14.31 5.96
CA ASN A 398 -19.31 -13.16 6.78
C ASN A 398 -18.50 -12.14 5.98
N GLU A 399 -18.67 -10.87 6.30
CA GLU A 399 -18.14 -9.69 5.61
C GLU A 399 -18.72 -9.39 4.22
N SER A 400 -19.60 -10.24 3.69
CA SER A 400 -20.41 -9.91 2.51
C SER A 400 -21.25 -8.67 2.75
N VAL A 401 -21.42 -7.86 1.71
CA VAL A 401 -22.31 -6.70 1.75
C VAL A 401 -23.68 -7.12 1.22
N VAL A 402 -24.72 -6.77 1.96
CA VAL A 402 -26.11 -7.13 1.69
C VAL A 402 -27.01 -5.92 1.69
N ASP A 403 -28.02 -5.96 0.82
CA ASP A 403 -29.20 -5.10 0.86
C ASP A 403 -30.33 -5.86 1.54
N ILE A 404 -30.93 -5.25 2.57
CA ILE A 404 -31.98 -5.86 3.36
C ILE A 404 -33.19 -4.94 3.35
N CYS A 405 -34.35 -5.49 2.99
CA CYS A 405 -35.63 -4.89 3.28
C CYS A 405 -36.19 -5.60 4.52
N ALA A 406 -36.44 -4.84 5.59
CA ALA A 406 -36.90 -5.37 6.86
C ALA A 406 -37.83 -4.40 7.57
N GLU A 407 -38.72 -4.96 8.37
CA GLU A 407 -39.53 -4.19 9.30
C GLU A 407 -38.72 -3.92 10.57
N VAL A 408 -38.72 -2.68 11.05
CA VAL A 408 -38.08 -2.33 12.33
C VAL A 408 -39.05 -2.66 13.47
N THR A 409 -38.63 -3.52 14.39
CA THR A 409 -39.47 -3.99 15.50
C THR A 409 -38.77 -3.79 16.84
N VAL A 410 -39.53 -3.82 17.93
CA VAL A 410 -39.00 -3.84 19.29
C VAL A 410 -38.93 -5.30 19.74
N PRO A 411 -37.77 -5.81 20.17
CA PRO A 411 -37.66 -7.19 20.61
C PRO A 411 -38.50 -7.41 21.88
N PRO A 412 -39.15 -8.57 22.05
CA PRO A 412 -40.03 -8.83 23.20
C PRO A 412 -39.26 -8.91 24.53
N ALA A 413 -37.94 -9.09 24.48
CA ALA A 413 -37.03 -8.97 25.60
C ALA A 413 -35.73 -8.29 25.15
N PRO A 414 -35.04 -7.54 26.03
CA PRO A 414 -33.77 -6.91 25.68
C PRO A 414 -32.76 -7.93 25.18
N ILE A 415 -32.12 -7.63 24.04
CA ILE A 415 -31.12 -8.54 23.48
C ILE A 415 -29.86 -8.49 24.36
N GLN A 416 -29.55 -9.62 25.01
CA GLN A 416 -28.47 -9.71 25.99
C GLN A 416 -27.05 -9.75 25.38
N SER A 417 -26.92 -9.80 24.05
CA SER A 417 -25.60 -9.88 23.42
C SER A 417 -24.80 -8.61 23.66
N GLU A 418 -23.64 -8.75 24.32
CA GLU A 418 -22.69 -7.65 24.54
C GLU A 418 -22.07 -7.14 23.24
N LEU A 419 -22.12 -7.94 22.16
CA LEU A 419 -21.60 -7.56 20.84
C LEU A 419 -22.44 -6.49 20.13
N LEU A 420 -23.75 -6.48 20.38
CA LEU A 420 -24.68 -5.58 19.69
C LEU A 420 -24.66 -4.19 20.32
N THR A 421 -24.60 -3.17 19.48
CA THR A 421 -24.66 -1.77 19.92
C THR A 421 -26.08 -1.21 19.82
N VAL A 422 -26.89 -1.74 18.90
CA VAL A 422 -28.31 -1.38 18.75
C VAL A 422 -29.12 -2.53 19.34
N LYS A 423 -29.57 -2.35 20.58
CA LYS A 423 -30.30 -3.38 21.37
C LYS A 423 -31.79 -3.11 21.50
N GLU A 424 -32.19 -1.86 21.33
CA GLU A 424 -33.58 -1.40 21.47
C GLU A 424 -34.50 -1.88 20.33
N HIS A 425 -33.90 -2.28 19.20
CA HIS A 425 -34.62 -2.63 17.97
C HIS A 425 -34.10 -3.95 17.40
N GLU A 426 -34.95 -4.66 16.67
CA GLU A 426 -34.64 -5.85 15.88
C GLU A 426 -35.22 -5.73 14.46
N LEU A 427 -34.50 -6.21 13.45
CA LEU A 427 -34.96 -6.20 12.06
C LEU A 427 -35.64 -7.52 11.69
N LEU A 428 -36.91 -7.48 11.31
CA LEU A 428 -37.61 -8.64 10.76
C LEU A 428 -37.48 -8.65 9.24
N VAL A 429 -36.63 -9.53 8.72
CA VAL A 429 -36.22 -9.54 7.31
C VAL A 429 -37.36 -10.00 6.40
N LYS A 430 -37.67 -9.18 5.39
CA LYS A 430 -38.62 -9.49 4.31
C LYS A 430 -37.90 -9.85 3.01
N ARG A 431 -36.76 -9.20 2.73
CA ARG A 431 -35.91 -9.48 1.55
C ARG A 431 -34.44 -9.36 1.90
N VAL A 432 -33.60 -10.18 1.29
CA VAL A 432 -32.14 -10.16 1.50
C VAL A 432 -31.40 -10.40 0.19
N TYR A 433 -30.52 -9.48 -0.20
CA TYR A 433 -29.75 -9.60 -1.43
C TYR A 433 -28.27 -9.42 -1.18
N ALA A 434 -27.45 -10.33 -1.68
CA ALA A 434 -26.00 -10.17 -1.64
C ALA A 434 -25.54 -9.28 -2.80
N ILE A 435 -24.99 -8.11 -2.48
CA ILE A 435 -24.45 -7.19 -3.49
C ILE A 435 -22.97 -7.49 -3.79
N SER A 436 -22.26 -8.04 -2.81
CA SER A 436 -20.84 -8.36 -2.90
C SER A 436 -20.55 -9.47 -1.90
N ARG A 437 -20.34 -10.68 -2.42
CA ARG A 437 -19.99 -11.84 -1.61
C ARG A 437 -18.53 -11.80 -1.21
N ALA A 438 -18.27 -11.95 0.07
CA ALA A 438 -16.92 -12.10 0.60
C ALA A 438 -16.41 -13.53 0.42
N LYS A 439 -15.09 -13.69 0.46
CA LYS A 439 -14.46 -15.01 0.51
C LYS A 439 -14.92 -15.74 1.78
N ALA A 440 -15.21 -17.03 1.67
CA ALA A 440 -15.61 -17.85 2.82
C ALA A 440 -14.49 -17.95 3.86
N GLU A 441 -13.23 -18.03 3.41
CA GLU A 441 -12.06 -18.01 4.29
C GLU A 441 -11.46 -16.60 4.34
N LEU A 442 -11.59 -15.96 5.49
CA LEU A 442 -10.96 -14.68 5.79
C LEU A 442 -9.61 -14.90 6.49
N PRO A 443 -8.63 -13.99 6.35
CA PRO A 443 -7.33 -14.10 7.04
C PRO A 443 -7.46 -14.21 8.57
N PHE A 444 -8.47 -13.55 9.14
CA PHE A 444 -8.90 -13.68 10.52
C PHE A 444 -10.36 -13.23 10.62
N THR A 445 -11.03 -13.55 11.73
CA THR A 445 -12.39 -13.07 11.98
C THR A 445 -12.35 -11.69 12.66
N LEU A 446 -13.39 -10.87 12.46
CA LEU A 446 -13.50 -9.61 13.21
C LEU A 446 -13.70 -9.85 14.70
N ALA A 447 -14.32 -10.96 15.11
CA ALA A 447 -14.45 -11.32 16.52
C ALA A 447 -13.05 -11.51 17.13
N ASP A 448 -12.15 -12.24 16.48
CA ASP A 448 -10.77 -12.42 16.95
C ASP A 448 -9.99 -11.11 16.95
N ALA A 449 -10.15 -10.27 15.93
CA ALA A 449 -9.48 -8.98 15.84
C ALA A 449 -10.03 -7.93 16.82
N SER A 450 -11.24 -8.13 17.37
CA SER A 450 -11.90 -7.23 18.33
C SER A 450 -11.78 -7.71 19.78
N LYS A 451 -11.11 -8.86 20.02
CA LYS A 451 -10.84 -9.33 21.39
C LYS A 451 -10.09 -8.25 22.16
N LYS A 452 -10.47 -8.10 23.44
CA LYS A 452 -9.71 -7.30 24.41
C LYS A 452 -8.30 -7.85 24.47
N LEU A 453 -7.32 -6.96 24.32
CA LEU A 453 -5.93 -7.33 24.48
C LEU A 453 -5.63 -7.44 25.97
N GLU A 454 -5.08 -8.58 26.40
CA GLU A 454 -4.56 -8.71 27.75
C GLU A 454 -3.25 -7.92 27.90
N LYS A 455 -2.87 -7.60 29.14
CA LYS A 455 -1.66 -6.82 29.45
C LYS A 455 -0.37 -7.40 28.86
N ASN A 456 -0.35 -8.71 28.60
CA ASN A 456 0.82 -9.43 28.08
C ASN A 456 0.85 -9.47 26.53
N GLY A 457 -0.07 -8.75 25.86
CA GLY A 457 -0.27 -8.85 24.41
C GLY A 457 -0.87 -10.19 23.95
N ALA A 458 -1.22 -11.06 24.89
CA ALA A 458 -1.93 -12.30 24.65
C ALA A 458 -3.41 -12.01 24.36
N GLY A 459 -3.99 -12.76 23.42
CA GLY A 459 -5.38 -12.61 23.01
C GLY A 459 -5.55 -11.80 21.72
N GLY A 460 -6.31 -12.36 20.78
CA GLY A 460 -6.63 -11.73 19.51
C GLY A 460 -5.60 -11.96 18.41
N VAL A 461 -5.69 -11.15 17.34
CA VAL A 461 -4.84 -11.26 16.15
C VAL A 461 -3.58 -10.40 16.34
N HIS A 462 -2.40 -10.99 16.07
CA HIS A 462 -1.12 -10.28 16.15
C HIS A 462 -1.10 -9.04 15.24
N LEU A 463 -0.50 -7.93 15.71
CA LEU A 463 -0.51 -6.64 15.01
C LEU A 463 0.02 -6.75 13.57
N GLU A 464 1.12 -7.47 13.36
CA GLU A 464 1.70 -7.67 12.02
C GLU A 464 0.70 -8.32 11.05
N THR A 465 -0.04 -9.34 11.51
CA THR A 465 -1.08 -9.99 10.71
C THR A 465 -2.25 -9.04 10.41
N ARG A 466 -2.62 -8.19 11.38
CA ARG A 466 -3.64 -7.16 11.21
C ARG A 466 -3.24 -6.13 10.16
N LEU A 467 -2.00 -5.64 10.20
CA LEU A 467 -1.46 -4.68 9.24
C LEU A 467 -1.32 -5.27 7.82
N ASN A 468 -0.94 -6.54 7.69
CA ASN A 468 -0.88 -7.22 6.39
C ASN A 468 -2.27 -7.42 5.75
N CYS A 469 -3.35 -7.32 6.54
CA CYS A 469 -4.73 -7.33 6.07
C CYS A 469 -5.49 -6.09 6.57
N ARG A 470 -4.84 -4.92 6.49
CA ARG A 470 -5.31 -3.67 7.13
C ARG A 470 -6.73 -3.29 6.74
N VAL A 471 -7.15 -3.50 5.50
CA VAL A 471 -8.52 -3.22 5.03
C VAL A 471 -9.59 -4.01 5.80
N LEU A 472 -9.30 -5.24 6.24
CA LEU A 472 -10.20 -6.02 7.09
C LEU A 472 -10.12 -5.54 8.54
N ASP A 473 -8.91 -5.30 9.04
CA ASP A 473 -8.67 -4.81 10.41
C ASP A 473 -9.34 -3.45 10.70
N LEU A 474 -9.29 -2.53 9.74
CA LEU A 474 -9.94 -1.21 9.80
C LEU A 474 -11.46 -1.28 9.96
N ARG A 475 -12.06 -2.48 9.82
CA ARG A 475 -13.49 -2.69 10.01
C ARG A 475 -13.86 -2.98 11.47
N THR A 476 -12.91 -3.27 12.35
CA THR A 476 -13.18 -3.40 13.79
C THR A 476 -13.72 -2.08 14.36
N ARG A 477 -14.55 -2.15 15.41
CA ARG A 477 -15.14 -0.95 16.03
C ARG A 477 -14.06 -0.01 16.56
N ALA A 478 -13.05 -0.54 17.24
CA ALA A 478 -11.96 0.28 17.77
C ALA A 478 -11.19 1.01 16.66
N ASN A 479 -10.81 0.34 15.56
CA ASN A 479 -10.13 1.05 14.46
C ASN A 479 -11.05 2.08 13.79
N GLN A 480 -12.33 1.74 13.56
CA GLN A 480 -13.32 2.70 13.06
C GLN A 480 -13.41 3.96 13.94
N ALA A 481 -13.34 3.79 15.26
CA ALA A 481 -13.34 4.88 16.23
C ALA A 481 -12.01 5.66 16.26
N ILE A 482 -10.86 4.98 16.30
CA ILE A 482 -9.52 5.60 16.28
C ILE A 482 -9.39 6.58 15.10
N PHE A 483 -9.80 6.18 13.90
CA PHE A 483 -9.66 7.03 12.71
C PHE A 483 -10.69 8.17 12.64
N ARG A 484 -11.85 8.04 13.30
CA ARG A 484 -12.78 9.16 13.50
C ARG A 484 -12.21 10.18 14.49
N ILE A 485 -11.62 9.71 15.59
CA ILE A 485 -10.93 10.55 16.59
C ILE A 485 -9.74 11.27 15.95
N GLN A 486 -8.92 10.57 15.16
CA GLN A 486 -7.83 11.19 14.39
C GLN A 486 -8.33 12.28 13.44
N SER A 487 -9.42 12.03 12.71
CA SER A 487 -10.07 13.06 11.89
C SER A 487 -10.56 14.24 12.73
N GLY A 488 -11.08 13.97 13.93
CA GLY A 488 -11.45 14.98 14.93
C GLY A 488 -10.27 15.86 15.36
N VAL A 489 -9.09 15.28 15.63
CA VAL A 489 -7.87 16.05 15.95
C VAL A 489 -7.54 17.03 14.83
N CYS A 490 -7.46 16.57 13.57
CA CYS A 490 -7.17 17.45 12.43
C CYS A 490 -8.21 18.56 12.27
N ARG A 491 -9.50 18.21 12.46
CA ARG A 491 -10.59 19.18 12.40
C ARG A 491 -10.45 20.24 13.48
N PHE A 492 -10.29 19.85 14.75
CA PHE A 492 -10.26 20.79 15.87
C PHE A 492 -8.98 21.64 15.90
N PHE A 493 -7.85 21.09 15.45
CA PHE A 493 -6.62 21.86 15.21
C PHE A 493 -6.85 22.97 14.17
N ARG A 494 -7.43 22.61 13.01
CA ARG A 494 -7.77 23.56 11.95
C ARG A 494 -8.80 24.59 12.42
N ASP A 495 -9.90 24.14 13.02
CA ASP A 495 -10.99 25.02 13.49
C ASP A 495 -10.44 26.05 14.49
N PHE A 496 -9.56 25.64 15.43
CA PHE A 496 -8.95 26.55 16.40
C PHE A 496 -8.07 27.61 15.72
N LEU A 497 -7.13 27.20 14.88
CA LEU A 497 -6.16 28.11 14.27
C LEU A 497 -6.82 29.07 13.27
N LEU A 498 -7.80 28.61 12.49
CA LEU A 498 -8.58 29.50 11.62
C LEU A 498 -9.34 30.57 12.42
N ASN A 499 -9.92 30.21 13.57
CA ASN A 499 -10.58 31.18 14.45
C ASN A 499 -9.58 32.15 15.09
N GLU A 500 -8.34 31.74 15.29
CA GLU A 500 -7.23 32.60 15.67
C GLU A 500 -6.64 33.37 14.48
N SER A 501 -7.28 33.42 13.31
CA SER A 501 -6.80 34.14 12.11
C SER A 501 -5.46 33.64 11.55
N PHE A 502 -5.18 32.33 11.67
CA PHE A 502 -4.09 31.69 10.94
C PHE A 502 -4.51 31.33 9.51
N THR A 503 -3.52 31.24 8.62
CA THR A 503 -3.70 30.79 7.23
C THR A 503 -3.21 29.35 7.07
N GLU A 504 -4.04 28.48 6.48
CA GLU A 504 -3.58 27.14 6.06
C GLU A 504 -2.66 27.28 4.83
N ILE A 505 -1.47 26.68 4.89
CA ILE A 505 -0.51 26.65 3.78
C ILE A 505 -0.25 25.22 3.30
N HIS A 506 0.22 25.09 2.06
CA HIS A 506 0.62 23.82 1.47
C HIS A 506 2.02 23.95 0.88
N THR A 507 3.00 23.30 1.51
CA THR A 507 4.41 23.46 1.16
C THR A 507 4.92 22.24 0.38
N PRO A 508 5.92 22.40 -0.51
CA PRO A 508 6.46 21.29 -1.27
C PRO A 508 7.09 20.25 -0.33
N LYS A 509 6.94 18.97 -0.69
CA LYS A 509 7.53 17.84 0.06
C LYS A 509 8.77 17.25 -0.62
N ILE A 510 9.14 17.81 -1.77
CA ILE A 510 10.31 17.46 -2.57
C ILE A 510 11.23 18.68 -2.56
N LEU A 511 12.43 18.52 -2.02
CA LEU A 511 13.40 19.58 -1.77
C LEU A 511 14.69 19.33 -2.53
N ALA A 512 15.47 20.39 -2.76
CA ALA A 512 16.81 20.30 -3.34
C ALA A 512 17.86 19.76 -2.33
N GLY A 513 17.56 19.79 -1.03
CA GLY A 513 18.43 19.35 0.06
C GLY A 513 17.64 19.03 1.33
N GLY A 514 18.34 18.80 2.44
CA GLY A 514 17.71 18.54 3.75
C GLY A 514 17.13 19.80 4.39
N SER A 515 16.00 19.65 5.10
CA SER A 515 15.25 20.76 5.71
C SER A 515 15.90 21.31 6.98
N GLU A 516 16.54 20.44 7.77
CA GLU A 516 17.01 20.77 9.12
C GLU A 516 18.51 20.55 9.31
N GLY A 517 19.18 19.95 8.31
CA GLY A 517 20.57 19.49 8.30
C GLY A 517 20.94 18.54 9.45
N GLY A 518 21.98 17.71 9.27
CA GLY A 518 22.41 16.73 10.27
C GLY A 518 21.55 15.46 10.41
N ALA A 519 20.30 15.45 9.93
CA ALA A 519 19.44 14.26 9.92
C ALA A 519 19.42 13.59 8.54
N GLU A 520 19.32 12.25 8.52
CA GLU A 520 19.23 11.49 7.28
C GLU A 520 17.95 11.88 6.51
N VAL A 521 18.03 11.91 5.18
CA VAL A 521 16.92 12.27 4.29
C VAL A 521 16.70 11.22 3.22
N PHE A 522 15.44 10.96 2.86
CA PHE A 522 15.12 10.11 1.72
C PHE A 522 15.48 10.81 0.41
N ARG A 523 16.38 10.20 -0.36
CA ARG A 523 16.78 10.67 -1.69
C ARG A 523 15.86 10.12 -2.79
N LEU A 524 15.59 10.97 -3.78
CA LEU A 524 14.73 10.71 -4.93
C LEU A 524 15.49 11.06 -6.23
N ASP A 525 15.40 10.20 -7.24
CA ASP A 525 15.88 10.53 -8.58
C ASP A 525 14.92 11.55 -9.23
N TYR A 526 15.36 12.80 -9.34
CA TYR A 526 14.53 13.90 -9.84
C TYR A 526 14.94 14.32 -11.25
N PHE A 527 14.28 13.72 -12.25
CA PHE A 527 14.51 13.95 -13.67
C PHE A 527 15.99 13.99 -14.10
N PRO A 528 16.74 12.88 -13.95
CA PRO A 528 18.18 12.84 -14.25
C PRO A 528 18.51 13.24 -15.70
N LYS A 529 17.58 13.10 -16.64
CA LYS A 529 17.75 13.51 -18.05
C LYS A 529 17.99 15.02 -18.25
N TYR A 530 17.62 15.85 -17.26
CA TYR A 530 17.82 17.30 -17.31
C TYR A 530 19.07 17.76 -16.55
N ASN A 531 19.94 16.83 -16.11
CA ASN A 531 21.10 17.14 -15.26
C ASN A 531 20.75 17.93 -13.98
N ILE A 532 19.54 17.72 -13.45
CA ILE A 532 19.12 18.31 -12.17
C ILE A 532 19.69 17.43 -11.04
N PRO A 533 20.22 18.03 -9.96
CA PRO A 533 20.58 17.28 -8.76
C PRO A 533 19.42 16.43 -8.24
N ASN A 534 19.73 15.37 -7.48
CA ASN A 534 18.69 14.58 -6.82
C ASN A 534 17.85 15.45 -5.90
N ALA A 535 16.58 15.07 -5.75
CA ALA A 535 15.72 15.69 -4.77
C ALA A 535 15.63 14.84 -3.50
N TYR A 536 15.05 15.41 -2.46
CA TYR A 536 14.92 14.79 -1.14
C TYR A 536 13.52 15.00 -0.59
N LEU A 537 13.03 14.08 0.23
CA LEU A 537 11.76 14.29 0.93
C LEU A 537 11.96 15.20 2.15
N ALA A 538 11.04 16.14 2.33
CA ALA A 538 11.06 17.10 3.42
C ALA A 538 10.84 16.42 4.79
N GLN A 539 11.71 16.71 5.76
CA GLN A 539 11.60 16.16 7.12
C GLN A 539 10.56 16.86 7.99
N SER A 540 10.14 18.03 7.55
CA SER A 540 9.12 18.87 8.14
C SER A 540 8.89 20.04 7.18
N PRO A 541 7.80 20.81 7.31
CA PRO A 541 7.63 22.06 6.57
C PRO A 541 8.43 23.23 7.19
N GLN A 542 9.43 22.97 8.05
CA GLN A 542 10.06 23.97 8.92
C GLN A 542 10.59 25.21 8.19
N LEU A 543 11.33 25.04 7.10
CA LEU A 543 11.86 26.16 6.34
C LEU A 543 10.73 26.97 5.69
N TYR A 544 9.78 26.27 5.04
CA TYR A 544 8.69 26.94 4.30
C TYR A 544 7.67 27.62 5.20
N LYS A 545 7.36 27.10 6.39
CA LYS A 545 6.43 27.77 7.30
C LYS A 545 7.01 29.08 7.85
N GLN A 546 8.33 29.16 8.04
CA GLN A 546 8.99 30.42 8.39
C GLN A 546 9.02 31.40 7.20
N MET A 547 9.41 30.93 6.01
CA MET A 547 9.41 31.76 4.79
C MET A 547 8.02 32.30 4.45
N ALA A 548 6.97 31.48 4.60
CA ALA A 548 5.58 31.91 4.41
C ALA A 548 5.17 32.95 5.46
N LEU A 549 5.68 32.85 6.67
CA LEU A 549 5.40 33.85 7.69
C LEU A 549 6.02 35.21 7.34
N MET A 550 7.20 35.22 6.71
CA MET A 550 7.84 36.44 6.18
C MET A 550 7.04 37.11 5.03
N SER A 551 5.99 36.48 4.50
CA SER A 551 5.06 37.10 3.55
C SER A 551 3.82 37.72 4.21
N ASP A 552 4.01 38.38 5.35
CA ASP A 552 2.99 39.13 6.12
C ASP A 552 1.80 38.32 6.65
N HIS A 553 1.95 36.99 6.78
CA HIS A 553 0.95 36.19 7.49
C HIS A 553 1.11 36.38 9.01
N ARG A 554 0.01 36.68 9.73
CA ARG A 554 0.03 36.73 11.20
C ARG A 554 0.49 35.39 11.81
N GLY A 555 -0.02 34.31 11.25
CA GLY A 555 0.32 32.94 11.62
C GLY A 555 -0.08 32.00 10.49
N VAL A 556 0.68 30.93 10.32
CA VAL A 556 0.45 29.90 9.32
C VAL A 556 0.37 28.53 9.97
N PHE A 557 -0.36 27.61 9.36
CA PHE A 557 -0.35 26.20 9.77
C PHE A 557 -0.42 25.28 8.56
N GLU A 558 0.06 24.05 8.74
CA GLU A 558 -0.01 23.01 7.72
C GLU A 558 -0.37 21.66 8.35
N ILE A 559 -1.24 20.92 7.66
CA ILE A 559 -1.50 19.50 7.95
C ILE A 559 -1.01 18.71 6.75
N GLY A 560 0.11 18.01 6.89
CA GLY A 560 0.77 17.38 5.73
C GLY A 560 1.69 16.23 6.10
N PRO A 561 2.15 15.46 5.10
CA PRO A 561 3.07 14.36 5.33
C PRO A 561 4.45 14.87 5.73
N VAL A 562 5.08 14.11 6.63
CA VAL A 562 6.41 14.32 7.19
C VAL A 562 7.21 13.02 7.05
N PHE A 563 8.49 13.13 6.68
CA PHE A 563 9.35 11.98 6.41
C PHE A 563 10.59 11.97 7.32
N ARG A 564 10.79 10.88 8.03
CA ARG A 564 11.93 10.67 8.95
C ARG A 564 12.65 9.40 8.53
N SER A 565 13.90 9.51 8.09
CA SER A 565 14.62 8.37 7.50
C SER A 565 15.56 7.66 8.46
N GLU A 566 15.57 8.03 9.73
CA GLU A 566 16.33 7.36 10.77
C GLU A 566 15.92 5.87 10.84
N ASP A 567 16.89 4.95 10.98
CA ASP A 567 16.64 3.50 11.13
C ASP A 567 16.09 3.15 12.53
N SER A 568 14.91 3.68 12.83
CA SER A 568 14.25 3.57 14.12
C SER A 568 13.02 2.67 14.03
N PHE A 569 13.22 1.38 14.31
CA PHE A 569 12.12 0.39 14.34
C PHE A 569 11.57 0.20 15.77
N THR A 570 10.82 1.19 16.26
CA THR A 570 10.21 1.15 17.61
C THR A 570 8.68 1.20 17.53
N HIS A 571 8.00 1.06 18.68
CA HIS A 571 6.55 1.23 18.79
C HIS A 571 6.11 2.70 18.79
N ARG A 572 7.05 3.66 18.82
CA ARG A 572 6.80 5.11 18.91
C ARG A 572 7.12 5.87 17.62
N HIS A 573 7.85 5.25 16.70
CA HIS A 573 8.37 5.90 15.49
C HIS A 573 7.78 5.30 14.20
N MET A 574 7.63 6.17 13.20
CA MET A 574 7.26 5.85 11.82
C MET A 574 8.18 6.65 10.88
N THR A 575 8.37 6.15 9.66
CA THR A 575 9.20 6.82 8.66
C THR A 575 8.42 7.82 7.80
N GLU A 576 7.10 7.65 7.72
CA GLU A 576 6.16 8.61 7.14
C GLU A 576 4.98 8.73 8.11
N PHE A 577 4.62 9.96 8.45
CA PHE A 577 3.49 10.29 9.32
C PHE A 577 2.92 11.67 8.98
N VAL A 578 1.83 12.09 9.64
CA VAL A 578 1.21 13.39 9.40
C VAL A 578 1.65 14.39 10.46
N GLY A 579 2.30 15.47 10.03
CA GLY A 579 2.60 16.63 10.87
C GLY A 579 1.41 17.59 10.94
N LEU A 580 1.17 18.14 12.13
CA LEU A 580 0.37 19.33 12.35
C LEU A 580 1.34 20.43 12.77
N ASP A 581 1.65 21.33 11.85
CA ASP A 581 2.65 22.37 12.02
C ASP A 581 1.99 23.74 12.14
N MET A 582 2.55 24.59 12.98
CA MET A 582 2.18 26.00 13.03
C MET A 582 3.41 26.89 13.28
N GLU A 583 3.35 28.11 12.79
CA GLU A 583 4.33 29.17 13.04
C GLU A 583 3.59 30.52 13.13
N MET A 584 3.99 31.41 14.02
CA MET A 584 3.35 32.72 14.18
C MET A 584 4.32 33.81 14.61
N HIS A 585 3.99 35.05 14.24
CA HIS A 585 4.63 36.23 14.81
C HIS A 585 4.22 36.40 16.27
N PHE A 586 5.14 36.91 17.08
CA PHE A 586 4.85 37.40 18.43
C PHE A 586 5.39 38.83 18.57
N VAL A 587 4.97 39.54 19.62
CA VAL A 587 5.33 40.95 19.78
C VAL A 587 6.56 41.11 20.67
N GLU A 588 6.58 40.48 21.84
CA GLU A 588 7.62 40.67 22.85
C GLU A 588 8.28 39.35 23.24
N ASP A 589 7.49 38.28 23.44
CA ASP A 589 8.00 37.02 24.00
C ASP A 589 7.39 35.79 23.33
N TYR A 590 8.19 34.74 23.14
CA TYR A 590 7.74 33.48 22.55
C TYR A 590 6.70 32.74 23.42
N HIS A 591 6.54 33.12 24.69
CA HIS A 591 5.45 32.65 25.54
C HIS A 591 4.07 33.00 24.95
N GLU A 592 3.96 34.05 24.13
CA GLU A 592 2.72 34.33 23.38
C GLU A 592 2.34 33.15 22.47
N VAL A 593 3.33 32.43 21.93
CA VAL A 593 3.11 31.23 21.12
C VAL A 593 2.80 30.01 22.00
N LEU A 594 3.43 29.89 23.17
CA LEU A 594 3.08 28.86 24.16
C LEU A 594 1.61 28.98 24.60
N ASP A 595 1.13 30.20 24.82
CA ASP A 595 -0.27 30.47 25.18
C ASP A 595 -1.24 30.04 24.07
N VAL A 596 -0.89 30.25 22.80
CA VAL A 596 -1.68 29.77 21.65
C VAL A 596 -1.66 28.25 21.58
N LEU A 597 -0.51 27.61 21.76
CA LEU A 597 -0.36 26.15 21.74
C LEU A 597 -1.13 25.48 22.89
N ASP A 598 -1.02 25.98 24.13
CA ASP A 598 -1.80 25.49 25.27
C ASP A 598 -3.30 25.55 25.01
N ARG A 599 -3.80 26.71 24.55
CA ARG A 599 -5.22 26.88 24.20
C ARG A 599 -5.64 25.94 23.07
N CYS A 600 -4.80 25.75 22.06
CA CYS A 600 -5.07 24.84 20.94
C CYS A 600 -5.24 23.40 21.42
N PHE A 601 -4.29 22.87 22.20
CA PHE A 601 -4.37 21.50 22.70
C PHE A 601 -5.56 21.30 23.66
N ARG A 602 -5.83 22.24 24.57
CA ARG A 602 -7.01 22.17 25.43
C ARG A 602 -8.31 22.20 24.61
N TYR A 603 -8.38 23.03 23.57
CA TYR A 603 -9.52 23.05 22.64
C TYR A 603 -9.72 21.69 21.97
N ILE A 604 -8.65 21.07 21.47
CA ILE A 604 -8.70 19.72 20.87
C ILE A 604 -9.20 18.69 21.89
N PHE A 605 -8.59 18.61 23.08
CA PHE A 605 -8.94 17.60 24.08
C PHE A 605 -10.38 17.76 24.58
N ASN A 606 -10.83 19.00 24.83
CA ASN A 606 -12.20 19.26 25.25
C ASN A 606 -13.22 18.83 24.18
N ASN A 607 -12.98 19.20 22.92
CA ASN A 607 -13.87 18.84 21.82
C ASN A 607 -13.86 17.33 21.52
N LEU A 608 -12.73 16.64 21.66
CA LEU A 608 -12.68 15.18 21.54
C LEU A 608 -13.50 14.50 22.62
N ASN A 609 -13.32 14.91 23.88
CA ASN A 609 -14.06 14.33 25.01
C ASN A 609 -15.58 14.56 24.89
N GLU A 610 -16.00 15.70 24.35
CA GLU A 610 -17.41 16.03 24.17
C GLU A 610 -18.02 15.39 22.91
N LYS A 611 -17.36 15.53 21.75
CA LYS A 611 -17.92 15.22 20.43
C LYS A 611 -17.55 13.84 19.91
N CYS A 612 -16.59 13.16 20.53
CA CYS A 612 -16.14 11.81 20.14
C CYS A 612 -16.28 10.80 21.29
N ALA A 613 -17.23 11.02 22.21
CA ALA A 613 -17.42 10.15 23.38
C ALA A 613 -17.75 8.69 22.99
N GLU A 614 -18.64 8.47 22.01
CA GLU A 614 -19.00 7.12 21.52
C GLU A 614 -17.78 6.39 20.92
N GLU A 615 -16.97 7.12 20.15
CA GLU A 615 -15.71 6.59 19.61
C GLU A 615 -14.74 6.23 20.72
N ILE A 616 -14.53 7.12 21.70
CA ILE A 616 -13.62 6.89 22.83
C ILE A 616 -14.03 5.63 23.60
N GLU A 617 -15.33 5.45 23.90
CA GLU A 617 -15.82 4.22 24.53
C GLU A 617 -15.59 2.99 23.66
N SER A 618 -15.84 3.10 22.35
CA SER A 618 -15.61 1.99 21.40
C SER A 618 -14.15 1.56 21.33
N VAL A 619 -13.19 2.48 21.50
CA VAL A 619 -11.77 2.13 21.65
C VAL A 619 -11.54 1.49 23.01
N ARG A 620 -12.07 2.08 24.09
CA ARG A 620 -11.87 1.61 25.47
C ARG A 620 -12.39 0.19 25.71
N GLU A 621 -13.47 -0.19 25.03
CA GLU A 621 -13.99 -1.55 25.04
C GLU A 621 -12.97 -2.60 24.59
N GLN A 622 -12.09 -2.27 23.64
CA GLN A 622 -11.05 -3.19 23.16
C GLN A 622 -9.69 -2.94 23.85
N PHE A 623 -9.37 -1.68 24.13
CA PHE A 623 -8.12 -1.23 24.73
C PHE A 623 -8.45 -0.44 26.00
N PRO A 624 -8.45 -1.07 27.19
CA PRO A 624 -8.76 -0.32 28.40
C PRO A 624 -7.68 0.73 28.72
N PHE A 625 -8.08 2.00 28.79
CA PHE A 625 -7.22 3.12 29.19
C PHE A 625 -7.99 4.09 30.10
N ALA A 626 -7.26 4.81 30.96
CA ALA A 626 -7.80 5.90 31.74
C ALA A 626 -7.85 7.18 30.91
N ASN A 627 -8.86 8.03 31.13
CA ASN A 627 -8.90 9.35 30.52
C ASN A 627 -7.64 10.13 30.87
N MET A 628 -7.10 10.86 29.90
CA MET A 628 -5.92 11.68 30.10
C MET A 628 -6.23 12.79 31.10
N LEU A 629 -5.34 12.98 32.06
CA LEU A 629 -5.43 14.10 33.02
C LEU A 629 -4.83 15.35 32.39
N TYR A 630 -5.57 16.44 32.36
CA TYR A 630 -5.09 17.74 31.91
C TYR A 630 -5.96 18.85 32.51
N ASN A 631 -5.41 20.06 32.60
CA ASN A 631 -6.16 21.23 33.01
C ASN A 631 -7.11 21.64 31.88
N LYS A 632 -8.43 21.57 32.11
CA LYS A 632 -9.43 21.89 31.07
C LYS A 632 -9.60 23.40 30.88
N ASP A 633 -9.71 24.11 32.00
CA ASP A 633 -10.17 25.50 32.05
C ASP A 633 -9.06 26.49 32.47
N SER A 634 -7.87 25.99 32.77
CA SER A 634 -6.71 26.79 33.13
C SER A 634 -5.50 26.38 32.28
N PRO A 635 -4.48 27.26 32.15
CA PRO A 635 -3.24 26.91 31.46
C PRO A 635 -2.61 25.63 31.99
N CYS A 636 -1.94 24.88 31.11
CA CYS A 636 -1.10 23.77 31.51
C CYS A 636 0.08 24.23 32.38
N LYS A 637 0.76 23.26 33.01
CA LYS A 637 1.97 23.54 33.79
C LYS A 637 3.16 23.70 32.85
N ILE A 638 3.91 24.76 33.04
CA ILE A 638 5.19 25.02 32.37
C ILE A 638 6.28 24.87 33.42
N PHE A 639 7.32 24.11 33.10
CA PHE A 639 8.52 23.94 33.91
C PHE A 639 9.71 24.36 33.07
N THR A 640 10.66 25.13 33.61
CA THR A 640 11.95 25.26 32.94
C THR A 640 12.67 23.90 32.92
N PHE A 641 13.57 23.69 31.97
CA PHE A 641 14.33 22.45 31.86
C PHE A 641 15.10 22.16 33.15
N LYS A 642 15.69 23.21 33.73
CA LYS A 642 16.34 23.11 35.04
C LYS A 642 15.39 22.61 36.13
N GLU A 643 14.18 23.17 36.24
CA GLU A 643 13.18 22.71 37.21
C GLU A 643 12.72 21.27 36.94
N ALA A 644 12.59 20.88 35.67
CA ALA A 644 12.26 19.52 35.27
C ALA A 644 13.35 18.52 35.71
N ILE A 645 14.64 18.85 35.49
CA ILE A 645 15.77 18.05 35.98
C ILE A 645 15.83 18.03 37.50
N ASP A 646 15.58 19.16 38.17
CA ASP A 646 15.55 19.23 39.64
C ASP A 646 14.45 18.31 40.21
N LEU A 647 13.26 18.28 39.58
CA LEU A 647 12.18 17.36 39.93
C LEU A 647 12.54 15.90 39.65
N LEU A 648 13.15 15.60 38.50
CA LEU A 648 13.59 14.26 38.13
C LEU A 648 14.62 13.73 39.14
N ARG A 649 15.65 14.52 39.47
CA ARG A 649 16.69 14.12 40.43
C ARG A 649 16.12 13.87 41.83
N ALA A 650 15.17 14.70 42.26
CA ALA A 650 14.59 14.61 43.60
C ALA A 650 13.61 13.43 43.76
N GLU A 651 12.72 13.22 42.80
CA GLU A 651 11.58 12.30 42.94
C GLU A 651 11.67 11.08 42.03
N GLY A 652 12.42 11.17 40.93
CA GLY A 652 12.58 10.11 39.93
C GLY A 652 13.14 8.80 40.48
N PRO A 653 14.14 8.80 41.41
CA PRO A 653 14.65 7.57 42.00
C PRO A 653 13.57 6.76 42.73
N ALA A 654 12.56 7.41 43.34
CA ALA A 654 11.46 6.72 43.99
C ALA A 654 10.56 6.00 42.98
N ILE A 655 10.18 6.69 41.89
CA ILE A 655 9.41 6.11 40.78
C ILE A 655 10.16 4.94 40.12
N ALA A 656 11.45 5.11 39.87
CA ALA A 656 12.28 4.05 39.30
C ALA A 656 12.34 2.82 40.22
N THR A 657 12.41 3.02 41.55
CA THR A 657 12.36 1.93 42.54
C THR A 657 11.07 1.14 42.46
N GLU A 658 9.92 1.81 42.31
CA GLU A 658 8.63 1.12 42.14
C GLU A 658 8.57 0.29 40.86
N GLN A 659 9.13 0.80 39.76
CA GLN A 659 9.20 0.08 38.50
C GLN A 659 10.11 -1.15 38.58
N ILE A 660 11.25 -1.04 39.28
CA ILE A 660 12.14 -2.17 39.59
C ILE A 660 11.38 -3.23 40.40
N ASN A 661 10.75 -2.84 41.50
CA ASN A 661 9.97 -3.75 42.35
C ASN A 661 8.85 -4.46 41.58
N ALA A 662 8.19 -3.76 40.66
CA ALA A 662 7.17 -4.36 39.80
C ALA A 662 7.77 -5.40 38.84
N ALA A 663 8.89 -5.08 38.18
CA ALA A 663 9.58 -6.01 37.28
C ALA A 663 10.11 -7.25 38.02
N GLU A 664 10.65 -7.10 39.23
CA GLU A 664 11.06 -8.23 40.07
C GLU A 664 9.89 -9.13 40.48
N ARG A 665 8.74 -8.54 40.82
CA ARG A 665 7.53 -9.31 41.13
C ARG A 665 7.05 -10.09 39.91
N ASP A 666 7.00 -9.46 38.74
CA ASP A 666 6.61 -10.12 37.49
C ASP A 666 7.59 -11.27 37.15
N ALA A 667 8.89 -11.08 37.39
CA ALA A 667 9.91 -12.12 37.23
C ALA A 667 9.65 -13.31 38.17
N LYS A 668 9.32 -13.05 39.45
CA LYS A 668 9.01 -14.10 40.43
C LYS A 668 7.74 -14.87 40.05
N GLU A 669 6.69 -14.17 39.65
CA GLU A 669 5.45 -14.81 39.19
C GLU A 669 5.65 -15.68 37.94
N ALA A 670 6.48 -15.23 36.99
CA ALA A 670 6.82 -16.02 35.81
C ALA A 670 7.56 -17.31 36.18
N LEU A 671 8.52 -17.23 37.11
CA LEU A 671 9.24 -18.39 37.63
C LEU A 671 8.31 -19.37 38.34
N GLU A 672 7.38 -18.88 39.16
CA GLU A 672 6.35 -19.71 39.83
C GLU A 672 5.43 -20.43 38.85
N ARG A 673 5.18 -19.82 37.67
CA ARG A 673 4.42 -20.44 36.58
C ARG A 673 5.24 -21.38 35.69
N GLY A 674 6.55 -21.52 35.96
CA GLY A 674 7.47 -22.33 35.15
C GLY A 674 7.85 -21.70 33.80
N ASP A 675 7.66 -20.39 33.62
CA ASP A 675 8.04 -19.66 32.42
C ASP A 675 9.43 -19.02 32.60
N GLU A 676 10.48 -19.83 32.45
CA GLU A 676 11.88 -19.42 32.62
C GLU A 676 12.30 -18.30 31.66
N GLU A 677 11.75 -18.28 30.44
CA GLU A 677 12.05 -17.24 29.45
C GLU A 677 11.47 -15.89 29.88
N MET A 678 10.22 -15.86 30.34
CA MET A 678 9.58 -14.65 30.85
C MET A 678 10.25 -14.17 32.14
N HIS A 679 10.64 -15.08 33.04
CA HIS A 679 11.42 -14.75 34.23
C HIS A 679 12.73 -14.02 33.86
N ALA A 680 13.54 -14.59 32.97
CA ALA A 680 14.81 -14.00 32.56
C ALA A 680 14.62 -12.60 31.94
N ARG A 681 13.58 -12.41 31.12
CA ARG A 681 13.26 -11.09 30.52
C ARG A 681 12.88 -10.05 31.56
N HIS A 682 12.03 -10.39 32.53
CA HIS A 682 11.64 -9.45 33.59
C HIS A 682 12.80 -9.14 34.54
N TRP A 683 13.67 -10.12 34.81
CA TRP A 683 14.87 -9.92 35.62
C TRP A 683 15.89 -8.98 34.94
N ASP A 684 16.21 -9.21 33.66
CA ASP A 684 17.07 -8.31 32.87
C ASP A 684 16.51 -6.87 32.84
N LYS A 685 15.18 -6.73 32.74
CA LYS A 685 14.52 -5.42 32.83
C LYS A 685 14.71 -4.77 34.20
N ALA A 686 14.65 -5.53 35.29
CA ALA A 686 14.87 -5.02 36.64
C ALA A 686 16.33 -4.56 36.83
N GLU A 687 17.31 -5.38 36.42
CA GLU A 687 18.75 -5.03 36.50
C GLU A 687 19.06 -3.75 35.73
N LYS A 688 18.62 -3.64 34.47
CA LYS A 688 18.79 -2.43 33.67
C LYS A 688 18.11 -1.20 34.27
N ALA A 689 17.00 -1.39 34.99
CA ALA A 689 16.32 -0.31 35.68
C ALA A 689 17.06 0.11 36.96
N MET A 690 17.72 -0.81 37.67
CA MET A 690 18.58 -0.50 38.82
C MET A 690 19.80 0.32 38.41
N GLU A 691 20.48 -0.09 37.34
CA GLU A 691 21.62 0.66 36.78
C GLU A 691 21.19 2.08 36.37
N HIS A 692 20.10 2.19 35.62
CA HIS A 692 19.58 3.49 35.20
C HIS A 692 19.18 4.38 36.38
N ARG A 693 18.50 3.83 37.39
CA ARG A 693 18.11 4.53 38.62
C ARG A 693 19.30 5.20 39.31
N ALA A 694 20.47 4.57 39.30
CA ALA A 694 21.67 5.11 39.95
C ALA A 694 22.17 6.41 39.28
N GLY A 695 21.94 6.58 37.97
CA GLY A 695 22.33 7.78 37.22
C GLY A 695 21.34 8.95 37.31
N ILE A 696 20.08 8.69 37.69
CA ILE A 696 19.03 9.74 37.74
C ILE A 696 19.44 10.95 38.61
N PRO A 697 20.00 10.78 39.83
CA PRO A 697 20.40 11.92 40.66
C PRO A 697 21.54 12.77 40.07
N GLU A 698 22.31 12.20 39.14
CA GLU A 698 23.49 12.83 38.54
C GLU A 698 23.23 13.42 37.14
N HIS A 699 22.02 13.26 36.58
CA HIS A 699 21.68 13.69 35.21
C HIS A 699 22.09 15.15 34.96
N PRO A 700 23.00 15.47 34.02
CA PRO A 700 23.49 16.84 33.81
C PRO A 700 22.40 17.83 33.38
N TYR A 701 22.62 19.12 33.63
CA TYR A 701 21.64 20.16 33.25
C TYR A 701 21.69 20.54 31.76
N LEU A 702 22.78 20.22 31.06
CA LEU A 702 22.99 20.57 29.65
C LEU A 702 22.85 19.35 28.72
N ASP A 703 22.62 18.17 29.29
CA ASP A 703 22.37 16.94 28.54
C ASP A 703 20.87 16.81 28.27
N ASP A 704 20.53 16.15 27.17
CA ASP A 704 19.13 15.86 26.81
C ASP A 704 18.49 14.86 27.77
N ILE A 705 17.17 14.91 27.91
CA ILE A 705 16.41 13.98 28.76
C ILE A 705 16.23 12.66 28.01
N SER A 706 16.75 11.57 28.58
CA SER A 706 16.56 10.25 27.96
C SER A 706 15.08 9.86 27.93
N THR A 707 14.65 9.07 26.93
CA THR A 707 13.27 8.54 26.86
C THR A 707 12.79 7.86 28.15
N LYS A 708 13.70 7.23 28.91
CA LYS A 708 13.34 6.60 30.19
C LYS A 708 13.06 7.67 31.25
N ASP A 709 13.91 8.68 31.31
CA ASP A 709 13.79 9.81 32.23
C ASP A 709 12.55 10.67 31.93
N GLU A 710 12.18 10.87 30.65
CA GLU A 710 10.92 11.53 30.26
C GLU A 710 9.71 10.85 30.89
N LYS A 711 9.66 9.51 30.82
CA LYS A 711 8.55 8.71 31.38
C LYS A 711 8.51 8.77 32.89
N ILE A 712 9.68 8.73 33.53
CA ILE A 712 9.80 8.85 34.99
C ILE A 712 9.34 10.25 35.43
N LEU A 713 9.84 11.30 34.78
CA LEU A 713 9.46 12.68 35.05
C LEU A 713 7.96 12.91 34.82
N GLY A 714 7.38 12.36 33.76
CA GLY A 714 5.95 12.44 33.50
C GLY A 714 5.11 11.82 34.61
N GLU A 715 5.54 10.69 35.19
CA GLU A 715 4.87 10.08 36.33
C GLU A 715 5.05 10.91 37.62
N VAL A 716 6.23 11.51 37.85
CA VAL A 716 6.44 12.47 38.94
C VAL A 716 5.46 13.65 38.80
N ILE A 717 5.36 14.24 37.61
CA ILE A 717 4.49 15.39 37.35
C ILE A 717 3.03 15.02 37.54
N LYS A 718 2.61 13.85 37.05
CA LYS A 718 1.25 13.33 37.24
C LYS A 718 0.88 13.19 38.71
N ARG A 719 1.76 12.61 39.54
CA ARG A 719 1.50 12.41 40.98
C ARG A 719 1.47 13.72 41.76
N LYS A 720 2.38 14.63 41.45
CA LYS A 720 2.56 15.89 42.21
C LYS A 720 1.60 16.99 41.79
N TYR A 721 1.26 17.05 40.50
CA TYR A 721 0.48 18.15 39.92
C TYR A 721 -0.84 17.71 39.29
N GLY A 722 -1.13 16.40 39.20
CA GLY A 722 -2.40 15.89 38.70
C GLY A 722 -2.63 16.11 37.20
N THR A 723 -1.56 16.29 36.41
CA THR A 723 -1.64 16.49 34.96
C THR A 723 -0.72 15.54 34.21
N GLU A 724 -1.17 15.09 33.04
CA GLU A 724 -0.41 14.33 32.05
C GLU A 724 -0.11 15.17 30.80
N PHE A 725 -0.55 16.44 30.76
CA PHE A 725 -0.23 17.43 29.74
C PHE A 725 0.50 18.63 30.36
N TYR A 726 1.72 18.88 29.90
CA TYR A 726 2.60 19.93 30.43
C TYR A 726 3.65 20.33 29.39
N ILE A 727 4.31 21.46 29.64
CA ILE A 727 5.36 22.02 28.78
C ILE A 727 6.65 22.06 29.60
N ILE A 728 7.76 21.66 28.97
CA ILE A 728 9.10 21.95 29.46
C ILE A 728 9.67 23.06 28.59
N ASP A 729 10.14 24.14 29.19
CA ASP A 729 10.65 25.34 28.55
C ASP A 729 12.15 25.52 28.84
N LYS A 730 12.84 26.41 28.12
CA LYS A 730 14.26 26.73 28.31
C LYS A 730 15.18 25.52 28.20
N PHE A 731 15.13 24.78 27.09
CA PHE A 731 16.06 23.66 26.86
C PHE A 731 17.50 24.12 26.60
N PRO A 732 18.51 23.28 26.86
CA PRO A 732 19.91 23.57 26.56
C PRO A 732 20.12 23.88 25.07
N ALA A 733 20.84 24.95 24.74
CA ALA A 733 21.06 25.36 23.34
C ALA A 733 21.84 24.32 22.53
N VAL A 734 22.72 23.56 23.19
CA VAL A 734 23.56 22.53 22.55
C VAL A 734 22.74 21.43 21.89
N VAL A 735 21.62 21.03 22.49
CA VAL A 735 20.75 19.95 21.99
C VAL A 735 19.74 20.41 20.94
N ARG A 736 19.65 21.72 20.67
CA ARG A 736 18.65 22.30 19.76
C ARG A 736 19.19 22.56 18.34
N PRO A 737 18.32 22.62 17.32
CA PRO A 737 18.70 22.98 15.96
C PRO A 737 19.31 24.39 15.85
N PHE A 738 20.10 24.64 14.80
CA PHE A 738 20.81 25.91 14.59
C PHE A 738 19.91 27.15 14.51
N TYR A 739 18.67 26.99 14.06
CA TYR A 739 17.69 28.07 13.90
C TYR A 739 16.99 28.47 15.22
N THR A 740 17.40 27.89 16.35
CA THR A 740 16.81 28.13 17.67
C THR A 740 17.41 29.37 18.31
N MET A 741 16.58 30.32 18.73
CA MET A 741 17.06 31.54 19.40
C MET A 741 17.71 31.20 20.77
N PRO A 742 18.96 31.61 21.03
CA PRO A 742 19.59 31.49 22.35
C PRO A 742 18.86 32.33 23.40
N ASP A 743 18.92 31.92 24.66
CA ASP A 743 18.41 32.74 25.75
C ASP A 743 19.29 34.01 25.93
N PRO A 744 18.68 35.20 26.11
CA PRO A 744 19.43 36.46 26.15
C PRO A 744 20.25 36.65 27.44
N VAL A 745 19.94 35.92 28.52
CA VAL A 745 20.63 36.02 29.82
C VAL A 745 21.74 34.97 29.92
N ASN A 746 21.48 33.75 29.48
CA ASN A 746 22.48 32.68 29.49
C ASN A 746 22.42 31.86 28.18
N PRO A 747 23.41 32.02 27.28
CA PRO A 747 23.41 31.37 25.96
C PRO A 747 23.60 29.85 25.99
N ASP A 748 23.89 29.25 27.15
CA ASP A 748 23.85 27.79 27.31
C ASP A 748 22.41 27.24 27.21
N TRP A 749 21.41 28.11 27.40
CA TRP A 749 19.99 27.82 27.24
C TRP A 749 19.43 28.46 25.97
N SER A 750 18.24 28.03 25.58
CA SER A 750 17.56 28.52 24.39
C SER A 750 16.10 28.84 24.67
N ASN A 751 15.51 29.71 23.84
CA ASN A 751 14.07 30.00 23.84
C ASN A 751 13.31 28.90 23.10
N SER A 752 13.40 27.69 23.63
CA SER A 752 12.78 26.48 23.08
C SER A 752 12.07 25.68 24.14
N TYR A 753 11.09 24.90 23.69
CA TYR A 753 10.17 24.19 24.54
C TYR A 753 9.71 22.89 23.90
N ASP A 754 9.42 21.90 24.73
CA ASP A 754 8.78 20.65 24.32
C ASP A 754 7.46 20.47 25.08
N ILE A 755 6.45 19.97 24.38
CA ILE A 755 5.14 19.67 24.95
C ILE A 755 5.03 18.16 25.14
N PHE A 756 4.56 17.74 26.32
CA PHE A 756 4.48 16.34 26.71
C PHE A 756 3.04 15.89 26.92
N MET A 757 2.75 14.66 26.49
CA MET A 757 1.54 13.92 26.83
C MET A 757 1.92 12.58 27.46
N ARG A 758 1.44 12.30 28.68
CA ARG A 758 1.73 11.06 29.44
C ARG A 758 3.22 10.72 29.57
N GLY A 759 4.06 11.75 29.79
CA GLY A 759 5.51 11.57 29.93
C GLY A 759 6.21 11.22 28.62
N GLU A 760 5.59 11.53 27.49
CA GLU A 760 6.18 11.37 26.17
C GLU A 760 6.08 12.69 25.39
N GLU A 761 7.19 13.15 24.82
CA GLU A 761 7.24 14.33 23.96
C GLU A 761 6.31 14.15 22.76
N ILE A 762 5.53 15.17 22.41
CA ILE A 762 4.64 15.19 21.24
C ILE A 762 4.99 16.29 20.24
N MET A 763 5.58 17.38 20.71
CA MET A 763 5.94 18.56 19.93
C MET A 763 7.22 19.14 20.50
N SER A 764 8.13 19.49 19.61
CA SER A 764 9.23 20.40 19.88
C SER A 764 9.00 21.73 19.15
N GLY A 765 9.21 22.84 19.85
CA GLY A 765 9.00 24.18 19.34
C GLY A 765 10.04 25.15 19.87
N ALA A 766 10.18 26.30 19.20
CA ALA A 766 11.12 27.33 19.62
C ALA A 766 10.79 28.68 19.00
N GLN A 767 11.30 29.73 19.65
CA GLN A 767 11.60 30.98 18.96
C GLN A 767 12.67 30.76 17.91
N ARG A 768 12.45 31.34 16.73
CA ARG A 768 13.38 31.26 15.62
C ARG A 768 14.27 32.48 15.59
N ILE A 769 15.47 32.28 15.05
CA ILE A 769 16.38 33.37 14.74
C ILE A 769 15.86 34.06 13.48
N HIS A 770 15.44 35.31 13.64
CA HIS A 770 14.97 36.17 12.56
C HIS A 770 16.07 37.10 12.03
N ASP A 771 17.21 37.21 12.73
CA ASP A 771 18.38 37.94 12.27
C ASP A 771 19.25 37.05 11.36
N PRO A 772 19.44 37.39 10.08
CA PRO A 772 20.11 36.52 9.12
C PRO A 772 21.61 36.33 9.44
N GLU A 773 22.28 37.31 10.03
CA GLU A 773 23.70 37.20 10.38
C GLU A 773 23.90 36.18 11.52
N LEU A 774 23.12 36.33 12.61
CA LEU A 774 23.13 35.39 13.73
C LEU A 774 22.74 33.97 13.29
N LEU A 775 21.75 33.83 12.40
CA LEU A 775 21.30 32.54 11.87
C LEU A 775 22.44 31.83 11.14
N VAL A 776 23.15 32.53 10.27
CA VAL A 776 24.30 32.00 9.53
C VAL A 776 25.45 31.65 10.46
N ASP A 777 25.72 32.48 11.46
CA ASP A 777 26.81 32.24 12.41
C ASP A 777 26.55 31.01 13.31
N LEU A 778 25.33 30.82 13.81
CA LEU A 778 24.98 29.61 14.57
C LEU A 778 24.92 28.36 13.68
N ALA A 779 24.51 28.48 12.42
CA ALA A 779 24.60 27.37 11.46
C ALA A 779 26.05 26.91 11.29
N ARG A 780 26.98 27.86 11.10
CA ARG A 780 28.42 27.58 10.98
C ARG A 780 29.00 26.92 12.23
N GLN A 781 28.57 27.34 13.42
CA GLN A 781 29.00 26.72 14.69
C GLN A 781 28.57 25.26 14.83
N LYS A 782 27.53 24.82 14.11
CA LYS A 782 27.07 23.43 14.04
C LYS A 782 27.55 22.70 12.77
N ASP A 783 28.55 23.25 12.07
CA ASP A 783 29.08 22.72 10.81
C ASP A 783 28.01 22.60 9.69
N MET A 784 27.07 23.53 9.65
CA MET A 784 25.97 23.57 8.70
C MET A 784 26.08 24.77 7.74
N VAL A 785 25.60 24.58 6.52
CA VAL A 785 25.41 25.66 5.55
C VAL A 785 23.90 25.81 5.33
N PRO A 786 23.27 26.91 5.77
CA PRO A 786 21.84 27.09 5.59
C PRO A 786 21.50 27.34 4.11
N ASP A 787 20.28 26.99 3.71
CA ASP A 787 19.79 27.23 2.35
C ASP A 787 19.74 28.73 2.06
N GLU A 788 20.24 29.13 0.88
CA GLU A 788 20.36 30.55 0.51
C GLU A 788 18.99 31.23 0.41
N TYR A 789 17.98 30.56 -0.16
CA TYR A 789 16.64 31.12 -0.27
C TYR A 789 15.97 31.26 1.10
N TYR A 790 16.22 30.32 1.99
CA TYR A 790 15.77 30.40 3.36
C TYR A 790 16.41 31.59 4.09
N THR A 791 17.74 31.74 4.04
CA THR A 791 18.42 32.89 4.69
C THR A 791 18.03 34.23 4.10
N GLU A 792 17.90 34.30 2.77
CA GLU A 792 17.51 35.52 2.06
C GLU A 792 16.08 35.95 2.40
N SER A 793 15.20 35.00 2.76
CA SER A 793 13.85 35.34 3.19
C SER A 793 13.80 36.25 4.43
N PHE A 794 14.85 36.24 5.26
CA PHE A 794 14.96 37.10 6.45
C PHE A 794 15.67 38.44 6.18
N SER A 795 16.40 38.58 5.07
CA SER A 795 17.16 39.79 4.75
C SER A 795 16.25 40.97 4.38
N MET A 796 15.03 40.68 3.91
CA MET A 796 14.05 41.66 3.42
C MET A 796 13.11 42.20 4.51
N GLY A 797 13.51 42.06 5.77
CA GLY A 797 12.72 42.44 6.94
C GLY A 797 11.99 41.22 7.52
N ALA A 798 12.48 40.75 8.66
CA ALA A 798 11.94 39.57 9.34
C ALA A 798 11.26 39.94 10.66
N PHE A 799 10.08 39.38 10.89
CA PHE A 799 9.41 39.47 12.17
C PHE A 799 9.97 38.44 13.17
N PRO A 800 10.03 38.77 14.48
CA PRO A 800 10.19 37.77 15.53
C PRO A 800 9.06 36.75 15.47
N HIS A 801 9.43 35.47 15.47
CA HIS A 801 8.46 34.38 15.30
C HIS A 801 8.86 33.11 16.05
N ALA A 802 7.86 32.31 16.37
CA ALA A 802 8.03 31.01 17.00
C ALA A 802 6.94 30.04 16.53
N GLY A 803 7.17 28.75 16.75
CA GLY A 803 6.22 27.73 16.39
C GLY A 803 6.69 26.34 16.76
N GLY A 804 5.97 25.35 16.27
CA GLY A 804 6.22 23.94 16.57
C GLY A 804 5.49 23.02 15.59
N GLY A 805 5.87 21.75 15.60
CA GLY A 805 5.22 20.70 14.83
C GLY A 805 4.87 19.53 15.74
N VAL A 806 3.70 18.93 15.55
CA VAL A 806 3.25 17.77 16.33
C VAL A 806 2.88 16.61 15.40
N GLY A 807 3.27 15.39 15.78
CA GLY A 807 2.87 14.18 15.05
C GLY A 807 1.42 13.79 15.36
N LEU A 808 0.53 13.81 14.37
CA LEU A 808 -0.89 13.49 14.51
C LEU A 808 -1.12 12.12 15.14
N GLU A 809 -0.47 11.09 14.63
CA GLU A 809 -0.61 9.71 15.09
C GLU A 809 -0.17 9.55 16.54
N ARG A 810 0.85 10.31 16.95
CA ARG A 810 1.40 10.29 18.30
C ARG A 810 0.46 10.95 19.31
N VAL A 811 -0.16 12.08 18.95
CA VAL A 811 -1.22 12.72 19.76
C VAL A 811 -2.37 11.76 20.00
N VAL A 812 -2.89 11.12 18.93
CA VAL A 812 -4.00 10.17 19.04
C VAL A 812 -3.60 8.95 19.87
N MET A 813 -2.38 8.44 19.70
CA MET A 813 -1.86 7.28 20.45
C MET A 813 -1.85 7.58 21.94
N LEU A 814 -1.28 8.73 22.35
CA LEU A 814 -1.14 9.10 23.75
C LEU A 814 -2.47 9.53 24.38
N PHE A 815 -3.33 10.24 23.64
CA PHE A 815 -4.67 10.58 24.10
C PHE A 815 -5.48 9.33 24.46
N LEU A 816 -5.42 8.30 23.60
CA LEU A 816 -6.11 7.01 23.78
C LEU A 816 -5.31 5.98 24.58
N GLY A 817 -4.14 6.33 25.12
CA GLY A 817 -3.32 5.40 25.90
C GLY A 817 -2.93 4.12 25.17
N LEU A 818 -2.74 4.19 23.85
CA LEU A 818 -2.36 3.05 23.01
C LEU A 818 -0.85 2.77 23.08
N ASP A 819 -0.48 1.50 22.92
CA ASP A 819 0.87 0.96 23.08
C ASP A 819 1.76 1.06 21.83
N ASN A 820 1.18 1.36 20.67
CA ASN A 820 1.90 1.35 19.40
C ASN A 820 1.33 2.34 18.39
N ILE A 821 2.18 3.22 17.86
CA ILE A 821 1.81 4.28 16.90
C ILE A 821 1.22 3.73 15.60
N ARG A 822 1.56 2.48 15.23
CA ARG A 822 0.99 1.81 14.04
C ARG A 822 -0.51 1.57 14.15
N ARG A 823 -1.08 1.63 15.37
CA ARG A 823 -2.54 1.52 15.56
C ARG A 823 -3.26 2.78 15.09
N THR A 824 -2.60 3.93 15.24
CA THR A 824 -3.15 5.26 14.91
C THR A 824 -2.71 5.75 13.54
N SER A 825 -1.83 5.06 12.82
CA SER A 825 -1.63 5.26 11.38
C SER A 825 -2.49 4.31 10.56
N MET A 826 -3.24 4.83 9.57
CA MET A 826 -4.16 4.00 8.77
C MET A 826 -3.40 2.95 7.95
N PHE A 827 -2.29 3.36 7.33
CA PHE A 827 -1.38 2.52 6.56
C PHE A 827 0.06 2.85 6.96
N PRO A 828 0.56 2.27 8.07
CA PRO A 828 1.83 2.67 8.63
C PRO A 828 3.00 2.43 7.67
N ARG A 829 3.99 3.31 7.76
CA ARG A 829 5.30 3.18 7.12
C ARG A 829 6.38 3.20 8.19
N ASP A 830 7.27 2.23 8.10
CA ASP A 830 8.44 2.09 8.96
C ASP A 830 9.59 1.45 8.15
N PRO A 831 10.81 1.29 8.69
CA PRO A 831 11.93 0.76 7.93
C PRO A 831 11.70 -0.63 7.30
N LYS A 832 10.70 -1.39 7.78
CA LYS A 832 10.39 -2.75 7.33
C LYS A 832 9.03 -2.85 6.61
N ARG A 833 8.25 -1.77 6.55
CA ARG A 833 6.90 -1.77 5.99
C ARG A 833 6.72 -0.65 4.95
N VAL A 834 6.57 -1.06 3.69
CA VAL A 834 6.22 -0.20 2.53
C VAL A 834 4.92 -0.62 1.84
N ALA A 835 4.24 -1.63 2.37
CA ALA A 835 2.95 -2.12 1.89
C ALA A 835 2.14 -2.71 3.07
N PRO A 836 0.81 -2.81 2.98
CA PRO A 836 -0.12 -2.13 2.06
C PRO A 836 -0.22 -0.62 2.32
#